data_AF-A0A7C2EV18-F1
#
_entry.id   AF-A0A7C2EV18-F1
#
_cell.length_a   1.000
_cell.length_b   1.000
_cell.length_c   1.000
_cell.angle_alpha   90.00
_cell.angle_beta   90.00
_cell.angle_gamma   90.00
#
_symmetry.space_group_name_H-M   'P 1'
#
loop_
_entity.id
_entity.type
_entity.pdbx_description
1 polymer ?
#
loop_
_entity_poly.entity_id
_entity_poly.type
_entity_poly.pdbx_seq_one_letter_code
_entity_poly.pdbx_strand_id
1 'polypeptide(L)'
;MPETPQSGEPGGARKFWRAFLGQDPDLRLETRWQKFMAFWGLHVPPPGRQDRLHIRPRFFKVVGTVAVLIPLVLLGTAYKVSTSPVLCNQCHIMKPYYTAWKTSRHNFVPCVDCHYPPGFRDTLWVKWQALAQVAKWATQTYSSKPFAEIEDASCLRSQCHSTRLLAGKATFKRGIIFDHRPHLEQPRRGRQLRCTSCHSQIVVGTHIEVTETTCFLCHFKGQRGARELHPIGGCPLCHLPPQGDIQLAGGTVFNHKNFVDERGTQCQKCHLDAIQGDGQAPRERCLTCHNQPEKLAKYEDHEFLHDLHVAQHNIECTRCHTEIRHRIQTRKEPLAVGCDACHEAKHSGQRAMYLGVGGKGSPSIPSHMYTARVDCVACHLTPKAEDIHRAQFTGRTFEASEAACVSCHGKLYAGMLDTWKLAMDTMLADLKPKLEAARKAMAEPVKDPKAMSEAKRLLAEAEFNYEFVEHGKGVHNIFYAADLLQGVNARANRVMTLLGKAAIILPRENLIRGGYCATLCHSQAGVVFKPEVRFEKRTTVPHQKHFFEYGAVCTDCHSPDKHKAVTITAQGCQACHHSAANDKCTRCHAAQAALYSATLETALPVKKDPNVMAGKVDCVGCHDLTKKHSVAAQAEKCTECHDKGYKDMVAMWQGQVGDAEKAAKAALGKAEASMAEAKKARRDVAAAAVLLAKARKDFDVVVKAKGLHNPDLAEAILTESRQAAERALGLLGGPGSRQ
;
A
#
# COMPACT_ATOMS: atom_id res chain seq x y z
N MET A 1 85.00 -14.98 53.24
CA MET A 1 85.75 -16.17 53.68
C MET A 1 85.03 -16.75 54.89
N PRO A 2 84.88 -18.08 55.03
CA PRO A 2 85.11 -19.18 54.08
C PRO A 2 83.76 -19.72 53.54
N GLU A 3 83.59 -20.49 52.47
CA GLU A 3 84.40 -20.98 51.36
C GLU A 3 83.38 -21.44 50.29
N THR A 4 83.61 -21.08 49.04
CA THR A 4 83.21 -21.85 47.85
C THR A 4 84.49 -22.16 47.07
N PRO A 5 84.58 -23.12 46.13
CA PRO A 5 83.76 -24.30 45.81
C PRO A 5 84.64 -25.55 45.48
N GLN A 6 84.03 -26.71 45.16
CA GLN A 6 84.51 -27.68 44.13
C GLN A 6 83.41 -28.74 43.92
N SER A 7 82.58 -28.62 42.88
CA SER A 7 82.71 -29.24 41.53
C SER A 7 82.47 -30.76 41.48
N GLY A 8 81.26 -31.12 41.00
CA GLY A 8 81.04 -32.26 40.09
C GLY A 8 80.60 -33.61 40.68
N GLU A 9 79.33 -33.99 40.47
CA GLU A 9 78.95 -35.28 39.87
C GLU A 9 77.42 -35.37 39.59
N PRO A 10 76.96 -35.90 38.43
CA PRO A 10 75.55 -35.95 38.04
C PRO A 10 74.84 -37.19 38.62
N GLY A 11 74.46 -37.15 39.89
CA GLY A 11 73.89 -38.32 40.60
C GLY A 11 72.36 -38.42 40.72
N GLY A 12 71.62 -37.31 40.66
CA GLY A 12 70.21 -37.26 41.10
C GLY A 12 69.17 -37.82 40.13
N ALA A 13 69.17 -37.36 38.88
CA ALA A 13 68.16 -37.76 37.88
C ALA A 13 68.24 -39.25 37.51
N ARG A 14 69.46 -39.81 37.46
CA ARG A 14 69.67 -41.25 37.21
C ARG A 14 69.16 -42.14 38.35
N LYS A 15 69.19 -41.66 39.60
CA LYS A 15 68.74 -42.42 40.78
C LYS A 15 67.21 -42.50 40.86
N PHE A 16 66.53 -41.40 40.54
CA PHE A 16 65.06 -41.34 40.50
C PHE A 16 64.46 -42.21 39.37
N TRP A 17 65.03 -42.14 38.16
CA TRP A 17 64.59 -43.00 37.05
C TRP A 17 64.89 -44.49 37.29
N ARG A 18 66.00 -44.83 37.97
CA ARG A 18 66.31 -46.22 38.37
C ARG A 18 65.31 -46.78 39.39
N ALA A 19 64.86 -45.97 40.34
CA ALA A 19 63.86 -46.35 41.34
C ALA A 19 62.45 -46.50 40.73
N PHE A 20 62.06 -45.61 39.81
CA PHE A 20 60.75 -45.65 39.14
C PHE A 20 60.63 -46.81 38.14
N LEU A 21 61.71 -47.16 37.43
CA LEU A 21 61.74 -48.27 36.46
C LEU A 21 62.01 -49.64 37.10
N GLY A 22 62.42 -49.68 38.37
CA GLY A 22 62.73 -50.92 39.10
C GLY A 22 63.76 -51.78 38.37
N GLN A 23 64.92 -51.21 38.05
CA GLN A 23 66.04 -51.99 37.49
C GLN A 23 66.89 -52.56 38.62
N ASP A 24 66.72 -53.85 38.86
CA ASP A 24 67.64 -54.66 39.66
C ASP A 24 68.89 -54.94 38.81
N PRO A 25 70.13 -54.73 39.30
CA PRO A 25 71.35 -54.97 38.52
C PRO A 25 71.57 -56.45 38.14
N ASP A 26 70.92 -57.40 38.83
CA ASP A 26 71.16 -58.84 38.67
C ASP A 26 70.19 -59.57 37.72
N LEU A 27 69.35 -58.84 36.98
CA LEU A 27 68.38 -59.45 36.05
C LEU A 27 68.73 -59.17 34.58
N ARG A 28 69.40 -60.14 33.93
CA ARG A 28 69.63 -60.12 32.47
C ARG A 28 68.32 -60.38 31.73
N LEU A 29 67.67 -59.31 31.25
CA LEU A 29 66.52 -59.37 30.35
C LEU A 29 67.00 -59.45 28.90
N GLU A 30 66.96 -60.63 28.28
CA GLU A 30 67.59 -60.89 26.99
C GLU A 30 66.71 -60.51 25.79
N THR A 31 65.37 -60.56 25.92
CA THR A 31 64.45 -60.31 24.80
C THR A 31 63.67 -58.99 24.93
N ARG A 32 63.26 -58.40 23.79
CA ARG A 32 62.40 -57.19 23.76
C ARG A 32 61.07 -57.42 24.49
N TRP A 33 60.55 -58.64 24.43
CA TRP A 33 59.33 -59.06 25.12
C TRP A 33 59.46 -59.06 26.65
N GLN A 34 60.57 -59.56 27.18
CA GLN A 34 60.83 -59.53 28.63
C GLN A 34 60.99 -58.10 29.16
N LYS A 35 61.59 -57.19 28.38
CA LYS A 35 61.67 -55.76 28.74
C LYS A 35 60.29 -55.09 28.72
N PHE A 36 59.43 -55.44 27.77
CA PHE A 36 58.04 -54.97 27.72
C PHE A 36 57.21 -55.50 28.91
N MET A 37 57.26 -56.80 29.19
CA MET A 37 56.56 -57.38 30.34
C MET A 37 57.04 -56.82 31.67
N ALA A 38 58.35 -56.60 31.81
CA ALA A 38 58.91 -55.95 32.98
C ALA A 38 58.39 -54.52 33.14
N PHE A 39 58.24 -53.73 32.07
CA PHE A 39 57.65 -52.39 32.13
C PHE A 39 56.22 -52.41 32.73
N TRP A 40 55.41 -53.41 32.37
CA TRP A 40 54.06 -53.62 32.94
C TRP A 40 54.05 -54.31 34.31
N GLY A 41 55.20 -54.73 34.83
CA GLY A 41 55.33 -55.33 36.17
C GLY A 41 55.25 -56.84 36.25
N LEU A 42 55.29 -57.53 35.12
CA LEU A 42 55.31 -58.98 35.01
C LEU A 42 56.74 -59.43 34.66
N HIS A 43 57.37 -60.24 35.50
CA HIS A 43 58.66 -60.84 35.17
C HIS A 43 58.47 -62.27 34.64
N VAL A 44 58.89 -62.51 33.39
CA VAL A 44 58.86 -63.82 32.73
C VAL A 44 60.29 -64.37 32.65
N PRO A 45 60.59 -65.52 33.28
CA PRO A 45 61.95 -66.07 33.30
C PRO A 45 62.43 -66.52 31.90
N PRO A 46 63.75 -66.64 31.67
CA PRO A 46 64.30 -67.17 30.42
C PRO A 46 63.96 -68.66 30.22
N PRO A 47 63.94 -69.17 28.97
CA PRO A 47 63.62 -70.58 28.71
C PRO A 47 64.64 -71.52 29.40
N GLY A 48 64.17 -72.46 30.21
CA GLY A 48 65.01 -73.51 30.81
C GLY A 48 65.26 -73.43 32.33
N ARG A 49 64.67 -72.47 33.06
CA ARG A 49 64.65 -72.47 34.54
C ARG A 49 63.23 -72.56 35.08
N GLN A 50 63.01 -73.42 36.09
CA GLN A 50 61.76 -73.46 36.86
C GLN A 50 61.76 -72.34 37.91
N ASP A 51 61.42 -71.12 37.49
CA ASP A 51 61.10 -70.02 38.41
C ASP A 51 59.66 -69.55 38.22
N ARG A 52 59.00 -69.20 39.33
CA ARG A 52 57.60 -68.75 39.33
C ARG A 52 57.50 -67.30 38.85
N LEU A 53 56.42 -66.98 38.14
CA LEU A 53 56.12 -65.63 37.65
C LEU A 53 56.06 -64.63 38.81
N HIS A 54 57.02 -63.69 38.88
CA HIS A 54 57.03 -62.66 39.93
C HIS A 54 56.28 -61.41 39.45
N ILE A 55 55.08 -61.19 40.02
CA ILE A 55 54.23 -60.03 39.76
C ILE A 55 54.60 -58.92 40.76
N ARG A 56 55.07 -57.77 40.27
CA ARG A 56 55.45 -56.63 41.13
C ARG A 56 54.24 -55.77 41.50
N PRO A 57 54.28 -55.00 42.62
CA PRO A 57 53.19 -54.10 43.02
C PRO A 57 52.78 -53.08 41.94
N ARG A 58 53.70 -52.70 41.06
CA ARG A 58 53.43 -51.83 39.90
C ARG A 58 52.40 -52.43 38.93
N PHE A 59 52.36 -53.75 38.74
CA PHE A 59 51.36 -54.41 37.91
C PHE A 59 49.95 -54.20 38.49
N PHE A 60 49.77 -54.41 39.80
CA PHE A 60 48.50 -54.17 40.48
C PHE A 60 48.09 -52.69 40.47
N LYS A 61 49.04 -51.75 40.55
CA LYS A 61 48.76 -50.31 40.40
C LYS A 61 48.27 -49.96 38.99
N VAL A 62 48.89 -50.53 37.96
CA VAL A 62 48.50 -50.30 36.56
C VAL A 62 47.15 -50.95 36.26
N VAL A 63 46.95 -52.20 36.67
CA VAL A 63 45.66 -52.91 36.54
C VAL A 63 44.56 -52.17 37.30
N GLY A 64 44.82 -51.71 38.52
CA GLY A 64 43.88 -50.91 39.30
C GLY A 64 43.55 -49.56 38.64
N THR A 65 44.55 -48.88 38.08
CA THR A 65 44.34 -47.62 37.35
C THR A 65 43.51 -47.83 36.09
N VAL A 66 43.80 -48.87 35.30
CA VAL A 66 43.04 -49.25 34.12
C VAL A 66 41.61 -49.67 34.49
N ALA A 67 41.45 -50.45 35.57
CA ALA A 67 40.16 -50.90 36.06
C ALA A 67 39.26 -49.75 36.57
N VAL A 68 39.82 -48.59 36.92
CA VAL A 68 39.05 -47.39 37.30
C VAL A 68 38.87 -46.45 36.11
N LEU A 69 39.91 -46.20 35.33
CA LEU A 69 39.86 -45.25 34.20
C LEU A 69 38.97 -45.76 33.07
N ILE A 70 38.99 -47.05 32.72
CA ILE A 70 38.16 -47.59 31.65
C ILE A 70 36.66 -47.39 31.98
N PRO A 71 36.14 -47.81 33.15
CA PRO A 71 34.75 -47.53 33.51
C PRO A 71 34.41 -46.05 33.54
N LEU A 72 35.30 -45.18 34.02
CA LEU A 72 35.05 -43.73 34.02
C LEU A 72 34.95 -43.16 32.61
N VAL A 73 35.83 -43.56 31.70
CA VAL A 73 35.79 -43.16 30.29
C VAL A 73 34.53 -43.71 29.60
N LEU A 74 34.18 -44.97 29.86
CA LEU A 74 32.96 -45.58 29.33
C LEU A 74 31.70 -44.88 29.85
N LEU A 75 31.65 -44.56 31.15
CA LEU A 75 30.54 -43.84 31.77
C LEU A 75 30.41 -42.41 31.21
N GLY A 76 31.52 -41.69 31.04
CA GLY A 76 31.54 -40.37 30.42
C GLY A 76 31.12 -40.40 28.95
N THR A 77 31.53 -41.42 28.20
CA THR A 77 31.14 -41.61 26.80
C THR A 77 29.67 -41.96 26.68
N ALA A 78 29.18 -42.90 27.50
CA ALA A 78 27.77 -43.26 27.58
C ALA A 78 26.90 -42.06 27.96
N TYR A 79 27.36 -41.23 28.91
CA TYR A 79 26.68 -39.98 29.26
C TYR A 79 26.55 -39.05 28.04
N LYS A 80 27.65 -38.76 27.34
CA LYS A 80 27.62 -37.87 26.15
C LYS A 80 26.74 -38.40 25.03
N VAL A 81 26.78 -39.71 24.76
CA VAL A 81 25.93 -40.34 23.74
C VAL A 81 24.46 -40.29 24.16
N SER A 82 24.16 -40.54 25.43
CA SER A 82 22.80 -40.52 25.98
C SER A 82 22.11 -39.15 25.91
N THR A 83 22.89 -38.08 25.79
CA THR A 83 22.41 -36.70 25.70
C THR A 83 22.46 -36.15 24.28
N SER A 84 22.83 -36.96 23.29
CA SER A 84 22.96 -36.53 21.90
C SER A 84 21.59 -36.52 21.17
N PRO A 85 21.34 -35.54 20.29
CA PRO A 85 20.17 -35.54 19.42
C PRO A 85 20.09 -36.77 18.50
N VAL A 86 21.24 -37.35 18.15
CA VAL A 86 21.35 -38.54 17.28
C VAL A 86 20.69 -39.76 17.92
N LEU A 87 20.88 -39.96 19.23
CA LEU A 87 20.21 -41.04 19.95
C LEU A 87 18.69 -40.83 19.99
N CYS A 88 18.26 -39.59 20.21
CA CYS A 88 16.83 -39.24 20.22
C CYS A 88 16.16 -39.54 18.86
N ASN A 89 16.86 -39.32 17.75
CA ASN A 89 16.37 -39.63 16.40
C ASN A 89 16.21 -41.14 16.12
N GLN A 90 16.86 -42.01 16.91
CA GLN A 90 16.67 -43.47 16.79
C GLN A 90 15.30 -43.92 17.31
N CYS A 91 14.69 -43.14 18.23
CA CYS A 91 13.33 -43.40 18.69
C CYS A 91 12.32 -42.98 17.61
N HIS A 92 11.54 -43.93 17.09
CA HIS A 92 10.59 -43.65 16.00
C HIS A 92 9.56 -42.55 16.35
N ILE A 93 9.13 -42.47 17.62
CA ILE A 93 8.19 -41.46 18.10
C ILE A 93 8.77 -40.04 18.10
N MET A 94 10.09 -39.92 18.19
CA MET A 94 10.80 -38.64 18.21
C MET A 94 11.19 -38.15 16.81
N LYS A 95 11.13 -38.99 15.77
CA LYS A 95 11.53 -38.63 14.39
C LYS A 95 10.82 -37.37 13.87
N PRO A 96 9.48 -37.19 14.02
CA PRO A 96 8.82 -35.97 13.56
C PRO A 96 9.31 -34.71 14.30
N TYR A 97 9.53 -34.82 15.61
CA TYR A 97 10.04 -33.72 16.46
C TYR A 97 11.49 -33.39 16.15
N TYR A 98 12.34 -34.39 15.90
CA TYR A 98 13.72 -34.19 15.46
C TYR A 98 13.77 -33.49 14.11
N THR A 99 12.90 -33.88 13.17
CA THR A 99 12.81 -33.24 11.85
C THR A 99 12.40 -31.77 11.97
N ALA A 100 11.42 -31.47 12.82
CA ALA A 100 10.98 -30.11 13.11
C ALA A 100 12.05 -29.28 13.84
N TRP A 101 12.79 -29.88 14.77
CA TRP A 101 13.93 -29.25 15.43
C TRP A 101 15.03 -28.89 14.44
N LYS A 102 15.35 -29.77 13.48
CA LYS A 102 16.39 -29.55 12.47
C LYS A 102 16.12 -28.32 11.58
N THR A 103 14.85 -28.01 11.32
CA THR A 103 14.42 -26.83 10.54
C THR A 103 14.15 -25.60 11.41
N SER A 104 14.18 -25.74 12.74
CA SER A 104 13.95 -24.64 13.69
C SER A 104 15.16 -23.71 13.82
N ARG A 105 14.93 -22.55 14.45
CA ARG A 105 16.00 -21.62 14.84
C ARG A 105 16.91 -22.18 15.94
N HIS A 106 16.53 -23.27 16.59
CA HIS A 106 17.29 -23.90 17.68
C HIS A 106 18.00 -25.20 17.24
N ASN A 107 18.16 -25.43 15.93
CA ASN A 107 18.77 -26.65 15.40
C ASN A 107 20.26 -26.88 15.76
N PHE A 108 20.88 -25.90 16.42
CA PHE A 108 22.24 -25.98 16.96
C PHE A 108 22.28 -26.28 18.46
N VAL A 109 21.11 -26.30 19.13
CA VAL A 109 20.99 -26.57 20.57
C VAL A 109 20.62 -28.05 20.77
N PRO A 110 21.41 -28.82 21.55
CA PRO A 110 21.05 -30.19 21.93
C PRO A 110 19.67 -30.26 22.61
N CYS A 111 18.86 -31.27 22.28
CA CYS A 111 17.50 -31.40 22.83
C CYS A 111 17.47 -31.35 24.37
N VAL A 112 18.45 -31.98 25.02
CA VAL A 112 18.53 -32.04 26.48
C VAL A 112 18.80 -30.68 27.13
N ASP A 113 19.39 -29.73 26.41
CA ASP A 113 19.70 -28.41 26.99
C ASP A 113 18.42 -27.58 27.20
N CYS A 114 17.35 -27.89 26.47
CA CYS A 114 16.03 -27.31 26.68
C CYS A 114 15.17 -28.20 27.59
N HIS A 115 15.14 -29.50 27.33
CA HIS A 115 14.21 -30.42 28.00
C HIS A 115 14.64 -30.85 29.42
N TYR A 116 15.90 -30.69 29.79
CA TYR A 116 16.38 -31.03 31.14
C TYR A 116 16.62 -29.72 31.87
N PRO A 117 16.06 -29.47 33.07
CA PRO A 117 16.27 -28.21 33.79
C PRO A 117 17.73 -28.05 34.27
N PRO A 118 18.21 -26.80 34.42
CA PRO A 118 19.57 -26.55 34.88
C PRO A 118 19.70 -26.92 36.37
N GLY A 119 20.40 -28.01 36.66
CA GLY A 119 20.60 -28.49 38.04
C GLY A 119 21.01 -29.96 38.06
N PHE A 120 21.96 -30.32 38.92
CA PHE A 120 22.48 -31.69 38.96
C PHE A 120 21.43 -32.71 39.40
N ARG A 121 20.59 -32.36 40.40
CA ARG A 121 19.53 -33.24 40.93
C ARG A 121 18.40 -33.44 39.92
N ASP A 122 17.96 -32.37 39.27
CA ASP A 122 16.84 -32.44 38.32
C ASP A 122 17.26 -33.13 37.03
N THR A 123 18.51 -32.98 36.60
CA THR A 123 19.09 -33.73 35.48
C THR A 123 19.10 -35.24 35.75
N LEU A 124 19.43 -35.67 36.97
CA LEU A 124 19.40 -37.08 37.36
C LEU A 124 17.96 -37.61 37.43
N TRP A 125 17.02 -36.81 37.94
CA TRP A 125 15.60 -37.15 37.95
C TRP A 125 15.02 -37.37 36.55
N VAL A 126 15.32 -36.48 35.60
CA VAL A 126 14.85 -36.64 34.22
C VAL A 126 15.51 -37.84 33.54
N LYS A 127 16.78 -38.15 33.85
CA LYS A 127 17.43 -39.39 33.37
C LYS A 127 16.76 -40.65 33.94
N TRP A 128 16.34 -40.64 35.19
CA TRP A 128 15.54 -41.72 35.77
C TRP A 128 14.18 -41.86 35.07
N GLN A 129 13.49 -40.75 34.80
CA GLN A 129 12.25 -40.76 34.01
C GLN A 129 12.47 -41.29 32.58
N ALA A 130 13.61 -40.99 31.95
CA ALA A 130 13.97 -41.51 30.64
C ALA A 130 14.08 -43.04 30.64
N LEU A 131 14.57 -43.66 31.73
CA LEU A 131 14.57 -45.13 31.88
C LEU A 131 13.13 -45.68 31.91
N ALA A 132 12.19 -44.99 32.54
CA ALA A 132 10.78 -45.37 32.51
C ALA A 132 10.17 -45.28 31.11
N GLN A 133 10.63 -44.35 30.26
CA GLN A 133 10.21 -44.28 28.85
C GLN A 133 10.78 -45.44 28.03
N VAL A 134 12.00 -45.88 28.31
CA VAL A 134 12.57 -47.10 27.70
C VAL A 134 11.75 -48.33 28.09
N ALA A 135 11.34 -48.43 29.36
CA ALA A 135 10.43 -49.49 29.81
C ALA A 135 9.08 -49.43 29.07
N LYS A 136 8.44 -48.25 28.98
CA LYS A 136 7.18 -48.06 28.24
C LYS A 136 7.30 -48.39 26.75
N TRP A 137 8.45 -48.08 26.14
CA TRP A 137 8.75 -48.48 24.76
C TRP A 137 8.83 -50.00 24.63
N ALA A 138 9.55 -50.67 25.54
CA ALA A 138 9.69 -52.12 25.55
C ALA A 138 8.36 -52.83 25.78
N THR A 139 7.48 -52.28 26.61
CA THR A 139 6.14 -52.82 26.90
C THR A 139 5.06 -52.35 25.93
N GLN A 140 5.41 -51.50 24.94
CA GLN A 140 4.48 -50.87 24.00
C GLN A 140 3.35 -50.05 24.65
N THR A 141 3.52 -49.61 25.90
CA THR A 141 2.52 -48.83 26.65
C THR A 141 2.78 -47.31 26.58
N TYR A 142 3.32 -46.83 25.47
CA TYR A 142 3.68 -45.42 25.28
C TYR A 142 2.57 -44.65 24.52
N SER A 143 2.42 -43.35 24.83
CA SER A 143 1.48 -42.45 24.14
C SER A 143 2.08 -41.94 22.84
N SER A 144 1.28 -41.81 21.77
CA SER A 144 1.69 -41.24 20.48
C SER A 144 1.85 -39.71 20.50
N LYS A 145 1.49 -39.04 21.61
CA LYS A 145 1.59 -37.59 21.80
C LYS A 145 2.52 -37.27 22.98
N PRO A 146 3.86 -37.35 22.82
CA PRO A 146 4.78 -36.98 23.88
C PRO A 146 4.63 -35.48 24.17
N PHE A 147 4.55 -35.15 25.46
CA PHE A 147 4.54 -33.78 25.98
C PHE A 147 5.73 -33.61 26.91
N ALA A 148 6.36 -32.45 26.85
CA ALA A 148 7.50 -32.13 27.69
C ALA A 148 7.35 -30.71 28.25
N GLU A 149 7.50 -30.58 29.55
CA GLU A 149 7.49 -29.31 30.25
C GLU A 149 8.90 -28.72 30.21
N ILE A 150 9.06 -27.54 29.60
CA ILE A 150 10.34 -26.83 29.53
C ILE A 150 10.31 -25.67 30.51
N GLU A 151 11.27 -25.64 31.44
CA GLU A 151 11.38 -24.53 32.38
C GLU A 151 12.03 -23.29 31.76
N ASP A 152 11.58 -22.10 32.19
CA ASP A 152 12.18 -20.83 31.75
C ASP A 152 13.68 -20.74 32.07
N ALA A 153 14.11 -21.38 33.16
CA ALA A 153 15.51 -21.49 33.53
C ALA A 153 16.34 -22.22 32.45
N SER A 154 15.77 -23.15 31.68
CA SER A 154 16.43 -23.77 30.54
C SER A 154 16.63 -22.80 29.37
N CYS A 155 15.67 -21.91 29.13
CA CYS A 155 15.79 -20.87 28.11
C CYS A 155 16.81 -19.78 28.51
N LEU A 156 16.84 -19.42 29.80
CA LEU A 156 17.64 -18.33 30.35
C LEU A 156 19.05 -18.73 30.80
N ARG A 157 19.55 -19.88 30.36
CA ARG A 157 20.91 -20.33 30.65
C ARG A 157 21.95 -19.36 30.07
N SER A 158 23.12 -19.30 30.69
CA SER A 158 24.23 -18.41 30.30
C SER A 158 24.63 -18.51 28.81
N GLN A 159 24.47 -19.69 28.21
CA GLN A 159 24.81 -20.00 26.83
C GLN A 159 23.62 -19.88 25.85
N CYS A 160 22.45 -19.46 26.32
CA CYS A 160 21.22 -19.33 25.55
C CYS A 160 20.70 -17.88 25.57
N HIS A 161 19.60 -17.57 26.25
CA HIS A 161 19.04 -16.21 26.31
C HIS A 161 19.47 -15.47 27.57
N SER A 162 20.15 -14.33 27.42
CA SER A 162 20.40 -13.44 28.57
C SER A 162 19.13 -12.67 28.95
N THR A 163 18.90 -12.46 30.25
CA THR A 163 17.75 -11.69 30.78
C THR A 163 17.75 -10.24 30.29
N ARG A 164 18.91 -9.68 29.93
CA ARG A 164 19.02 -8.35 29.32
C ARG A 164 18.28 -8.23 27.98
N LEU A 165 18.15 -9.32 27.21
CA LEU A 165 17.41 -9.32 25.94
C LEU A 165 15.89 -9.25 26.14
N LEU A 166 15.41 -9.41 27.38
CA LEU A 166 13.99 -9.26 27.74
C LEU A 166 13.59 -7.79 27.95
N ALA A 167 14.57 -6.88 27.99
CA ALA A 167 14.33 -5.45 28.15
C ALA A 167 14.16 -4.76 26.79
N GLY A 168 12.98 -4.18 26.56
CA GLY A 168 12.69 -3.34 25.39
C GLY A 168 11.76 -3.99 24.38
N LYS A 169 11.47 -3.23 23.31
CA LYS A 169 10.57 -3.64 22.24
C LYS A 169 11.34 -4.43 21.18
N ALA A 170 10.89 -5.64 20.91
CA ALA A 170 11.32 -6.47 19.79
C ALA A 170 10.27 -6.43 18.69
N THR A 171 10.72 -6.49 17.44
CA THR A 171 9.83 -6.64 16.29
C THR A 171 9.94 -8.07 15.76
N PHE A 172 8.81 -8.77 15.66
CA PHE A 172 8.74 -10.09 15.03
C PHE A 172 7.76 -10.07 13.84
N LYS A 173 7.68 -11.20 13.11
CA LYS A 173 6.85 -11.47 11.92
C LYS A 173 5.89 -10.33 11.54
N ARG A 174 6.03 -9.78 10.31
CA ARG A 174 5.11 -8.75 9.75
C ARG A 174 5.06 -7.42 10.53
N GLY A 175 6.11 -7.09 11.27
CA GLY A 175 6.21 -5.79 11.96
C GLY A 175 5.47 -5.74 13.30
N ILE A 176 5.16 -6.88 13.91
CA ILE A 176 4.53 -6.93 15.22
C ILE A 176 5.54 -6.51 16.29
N ILE A 177 5.21 -5.48 17.03
CA ILE A 177 5.97 -4.91 18.13
C ILE A 177 5.55 -5.62 19.42
N PHE A 178 6.52 -6.18 20.14
CA PHE A 178 6.31 -6.92 21.38
C PHE A 178 7.33 -6.53 22.44
N ASP A 179 6.90 -6.47 23.70
CA ASP A 179 7.76 -6.20 24.85
C ASP A 179 7.62 -7.35 25.85
N HIS A 180 8.72 -8.03 26.18
CA HIS A 180 8.71 -9.18 27.09
C HIS A 180 8.45 -8.76 28.53
N ARG A 181 8.88 -7.55 28.91
CA ARG A 181 8.82 -7.06 30.30
C ARG A 181 7.40 -7.09 30.87
N PRO A 182 6.39 -6.45 30.25
CA PRO A 182 5.04 -6.49 30.80
C PRO A 182 4.47 -7.90 30.81
N HIS A 183 4.88 -8.81 29.92
CA HIS A 183 4.30 -10.14 29.81
C HIS A 183 4.90 -11.16 30.78
N LEU A 184 6.17 -11.01 31.18
CA LEU A 184 6.88 -11.99 32.01
C LEU A 184 7.12 -11.52 33.46
N GLU A 185 7.31 -10.22 33.73
CA GLU A 185 7.64 -9.75 35.09
C GLU A 185 6.43 -9.69 36.02
N GLN A 186 5.22 -9.57 35.49
CA GLN A 186 4.01 -9.35 36.29
C GLN A 186 2.88 -10.25 35.79
N PRO A 187 2.04 -10.79 36.69
CA PRO A 187 0.82 -11.48 36.29
C PRO A 187 -0.05 -10.55 35.45
N ARG A 188 -0.49 -11.04 34.29
CA ARG A 188 -1.42 -10.31 33.41
C ARG A 188 -2.77 -10.97 33.48
N ARG A 189 -3.77 -10.22 33.99
CA ARG A 189 -5.15 -10.68 34.14
C ARG A 189 -5.24 -11.98 34.97
N GLY A 190 -4.50 -12.02 36.08
CA GLY A 190 -4.45 -13.16 37.00
C GLY A 190 -3.65 -14.37 36.49
N ARG A 191 -2.76 -14.18 35.51
CA ARG A 191 -2.02 -15.28 34.87
C ARG A 191 -0.55 -14.94 34.76
N GLN A 192 0.31 -15.81 35.28
CA GLN A 192 1.75 -15.73 35.06
C GLN A 192 2.10 -16.45 33.75
N LEU A 193 2.69 -15.72 32.81
CA LEU A 193 3.16 -16.30 31.55
C LEU A 193 4.60 -16.79 31.68
N ARG A 194 4.95 -17.74 30.81
CA ARG A 194 6.27 -18.36 30.67
C ARG A 194 6.77 -18.19 29.24
N CYS A 195 8.05 -18.44 29.00
CA CYS A 195 8.67 -18.35 27.67
C CYS A 195 7.89 -19.21 26.67
N THR A 196 7.57 -20.45 27.05
CA THR A 196 6.81 -21.43 26.25
C THR A 196 5.33 -21.11 26.09
N SER A 197 4.76 -20.19 26.88
CA SER A 197 3.38 -19.73 26.66
C SER A 197 3.23 -19.09 25.29
N CYS A 198 4.27 -18.39 24.83
CA CYS A 198 4.34 -17.79 23.50
C CYS A 198 5.22 -18.60 22.54
N HIS A 199 6.33 -19.18 23.02
CA HIS A 199 7.26 -20.00 22.25
C HIS A 199 6.89 -21.49 22.29
N SER A 200 5.69 -21.80 21.80
CA SER A 200 5.12 -23.15 21.81
C SER A 200 5.35 -23.92 20.50
N GLN A 201 5.09 -25.22 20.54
CA GLN A 201 5.00 -26.07 19.34
C GLN A 201 3.53 -26.40 19.06
N ILE A 202 2.85 -25.53 18.30
CA ILE A 202 1.41 -25.70 18.01
C ILE A 202 1.18 -26.39 16.66
N VAL A 203 2.08 -26.21 15.69
CA VAL A 203 1.93 -26.76 14.33
C VAL A 203 2.90 -27.93 14.11
N VAL A 204 2.39 -29.04 13.58
CA VAL A 204 3.20 -30.19 13.17
C VAL A 204 4.26 -29.75 12.16
N GLY A 205 5.53 -30.08 12.43
CA GLY A 205 6.66 -29.70 11.58
C GLY A 205 7.39 -28.42 12.00
N THR A 206 6.91 -27.71 13.02
CA THR A 206 7.62 -26.60 13.68
C THR A 206 8.10 -27.04 15.06
N HIS A 207 9.13 -26.38 15.60
CA HIS A 207 9.64 -26.67 16.94
C HIS A 207 10.06 -25.37 17.62
N ILE A 208 9.35 -25.02 18.70
CA ILE A 208 9.54 -23.80 19.51
C ILE A 208 9.56 -22.53 18.65
N GLU A 209 8.37 -22.06 18.29
CA GLU A 209 8.19 -20.79 17.59
C GLU A 209 7.17 -19.88 18.27
N VAL A 210 7.26 -18.57 18.02
CA VAL A 210 6.28 -17.62 18.53
C VAL A 210 4.93 -17.88 17.87
N THR A 211 3.93 -18.22 18.68
CA THR A 211 2.56 -18.47 18.22
C THR A 211 1.69 -17.24 18.38
N GLU A 212 1.34 -16.60 17.25
CA GLU A 212 0.54 -15.37 17.18
C GLU A 212 -0.84 -15.51 17.84
N THR A 213 -1.45 -16.70 17.76
CA THR A 213 -2.75 -16.99 18.37
C THR A 213 -2.76 -16.77 19.87
N THR A 214 -1.65 -16.99 20.58
CA THR A 214 -1.55 -16.69 22.03
C THR A 214 -1.78 -15.21 22.29
N CYS A 215 -1.18 -14.33 21.48
CA CYS A 215 -1.38 -12.88 21.59
C CYS A 215 -2.85 -12.52 21.33
N PHE A 216 -3.44 -13.09 20.27
CA PHE A 216 -4.82 -12.81 19.89
C PHE A 216 -5.83 -13.27 20.94
N LEU A 217 -5.61 -14.43 21.57
CA LEU A 217 -6.45 -14.91 22.66
C LEU A 217 -6.49 -13.94 23.84
N CYS A 218 -5.35 -13.38 24.23
CA CYS A 218 -5.32 -12.42 25.33
C CYS A 218 -5.92 -11.07 24.92
N HIS A 219 -5.52 -10.54 23.77
CA HIS A 219 -5.86 -9.16 23.36
C HIS A 219 -7.25 -9.01 22.71
N PHE A 220 -7.84 -10.08 22.17
CA PHE A 220 -9.10 -10.02 21.43
C PHE A 220 -10.26 -10.79 22.06
N LYS A 221 -10.02 -11.82 22.90
CA LYS A 221 -11.11 -12.58 23.53
C LYS A 221 -11.99 -11.66 24.39
N GLY A 222 -13.30 -11.65 24.08
CA GLY A 222 -14.29 -10.82 24.75
C GLY A 222 -14.20 -9.32 24.42
N GLN A 223 -13.36 -8.92 23.45
CA GLN A 223 -13.18 -7.52 23.04
C GLN A 223 -13.95 -7.15 21.76
N ARG A 224 -14.62 -8.13 21.16
CA ARG A 224 -15.44 -7.98 19.95
C ARG A 224 -16.91 -8.00 20.31
N GLY A 225 -17.61 -6.90 20.06
CA GLY A 225 -19.06 -6.82 20.05
C GLY A 225 -19.62 -7.04 18.64
N ALA A 226 -20.95 -6.95 18.51
CA ALA A 226 -21.62 -7.08 17.20
C ALA A 226 -21.23 -5.98 16.21
N ARG A 227 -20.89 -4.78 16.71
CA ARG A 227 -20.66 -3.57 15.89
C ARG A 227 -19.38 -2.82 16.24
N GLU A 228 -18.70 -3.23 17.30
CA GLU A 228 -17.57 -2.52 17.88
C GLU A 228 -16.46 -3.50 18.25
N LEU A 229 -15.22 -3.01 18.20
CA LEU A 229 -14.04 -3.78 18.50
C LEU A 229 -13.11 -2.94 19.37
N HIS A 230 -12.84 -3.40 20.59
CA HIS A 230 -12.05 -2.68 21.58
C HIS A 230 -10.89 -3.55 22.07
N PRO A 231 -9.91 -3.85 21.21
CA PRO A 231 -8.83 -4.74 21.57
C PRO A 231 -8.00 -4.12 22.70
N ILE A 232 -7.41 -4.96 23.55
CA ILE A 232 -6.63 -4.48 24.71
C ILE A 232 -5.45 -3.63 24.21
N GLY A 233 -5.43 -2.36 24.60
CA GLY A 233 -4.44 -1.36 24.20
C GLY A 233 -4.61 -0.79 22.79
N GLY A 234 -5.69 -1.14 22.09
CA GLY A 234 -5.99 -0.64 20.74
C GLY A 234 -5.25 -1.38 19.63
N CYS A 235 -5.73 -1.22 18.39
CA CYS A 235 -5.10 -1.80 17.20
C CYS A 235 -3.61 -1.41 17.01
N PRO A 236 -3.18 -0.14 17.23
CA PRO A 236 -1.79 0.25 16.97
C PRO A 236 -0.79 -0.26 18.01
N LEU A 237 -1.25 -0.96 19.06
CA LEU A 237 -0.37 -1.52 20.09
C LEU A 237 0.62 -2.52 19.50
N CYS A 238 0.12 -3.44 18.67
CA CYS A 238 0.90 -4.53 18.13
C CYS A 238 1.55 -4.18 16.80
N HIS A 239 0.91 -3.37 15.95
CA HIS A 239 1.46 -3.00 14.65
C HIS A 239 0.99 -1.60 14.25
N LEU A 240 1.84 -0.86 13.55
CA LEU A 240 1.47 0.46 13.04
C LEU A 240 0.72 0.35 11.70
N PRO A 241 -0.16 1.31 11.38
CA PRO A 241 -0.77 1.37 10.06
C PRO A 241 0.29 1.59 8.96
N PRO A 242 0.05 1.08 7.73
CA PRO A 242 0.95 1.30 6.61
C PRO A 242 1.20 2.79 6.36
N GLN A 243 2.45 3.14 6.09
CA GLN A 243 2.88 4.51 5.81
C GLN A 243 2.87 4.77 4.29
N GLY A 244 2.50 5.99 3.92
CA GLY A 244 2.52 6.47 2.53
C GLY A 244 1.20 6.32 1.79
N ASP A 245 1.23 6.75 0.53
CA ASP A 245 0.09 6.79 -0.36
C ASP A 245 -0.18 5.41 -0.96
N ILE A 246 -1.42 4.97 -0.88
CA ILE A 246 -1.90 3.70 -1.38
C ILE A 246 -2.89 3.98 -2.51
N GLN A 247 -2.67 3.35 -3.65
CA GLN A 247 -3.59 3.45 -4.78
C GLN A 247 -4.75 2.45 -4.58
N LEU A 248 -5.96 2.97 -4.39
CA LEU A 248 -7.17 2.16 -4.39
C LEU A 248 -7.69 1.95 -5.82
N ALA A 249 -8.57 0.97 -6.00
CA ALA A 249 -9.28 0.78 -7.25
C ALA A 249 -10.05 2.05 -7.63
N GLY A 250 -10.00 2.45 -8.92
CA GLY A 250 -10.58 3.71 -9.39
C GLY A 250 -9.69 4.95 -9.22
N GLY A 251 -8.38 4.78 -9.06
CA GLY A 251 -7.41 5.90 -9.09
C GLY A 251 -7.35 6.75 -7.81
N THR A 252 -8.18 6.46 -6.82
CA THR A 252 -8.22 7.15 -5.53
C THR A 252 -6.94 6.88 -4.74
N VAL A 253 -6.27 7.94 -4.29
CA VAL A 253 -5.11 7.83 -3.39
C VAL A 253 -5.59 7.88 -1.94
N PHE A 254 -5.22 6.89 -1.16
CA PHE A 254 -5.56 6.77 0.25
C PHE A 254 -4.30 6.74 1.10
N ASN A 255 -4.27 7.53 2.17
CA ASN A 255 -3.16 7.57 3.11
C ASN A 255 -3.70 7.46 4.53
N HIS A 256 -3.26 6.46 5.27
CA HIS A 256 -3.74 6.20 6.64
C HIS A 256 -3.51 7.37 7.58
N LYS A 257 -2.41 8.13 7.41
CA LYS A 257 -2.08 9.30 8.25
C LYS A 257 -3.22 10.32 8.28
N ASN A 258 -3.83 10.59 7.12
CA ASN A 258 -4.90 11.58 6.99
C ASN A 258 -6.18 11.20 7.74
N PHE A 259 -6.36 9.91 8.06
CA PHE A 259 -7.57 9.40 8.72
C PHE A 259 -7.29 8.99 10.17
N VAL A 260 -6.26 8.17 10.39
CA VAL A 260 -5.92 7.66 11.72
C VAL A 260 -5.27 8.75 12.56
N ASP A 261 -4.25 9.43 12.05
CA ASP A 261 -3.47 10.38 12.84
C ASP A 261 -4.16 11.75 12.91
N GLU A 262 -4.61 12.28 11.77
CA GLU A 262 -5.19 13.63 11.70
C GLU A 262 -6.66 13.69 12.18
N ARG A 263 -7.43 12.62 11.96
CA ARG A 263 -8.88 12.60 12.23
C ARG A 263 -9.29 11.63 13.33
N GLY A 264 -8.36 10.84 13.87
CA GLY A 264 -8.66 9.86 14.92
C GLY A 264 -9.59 8.73 14.46
N THR A 265 -9.66 8.44 13.16
CA THR A 265 -10.52 7.38 12.62
C THR A 265 -10.04 6.02 13.12
N GLN A 266 -10.91 5.27 13.81
CA GLN A 266 -10.56 3.98 14.40
C GLN A 266 -10.44 2.89 13.31
N CYS A 267 -9.43 2.03 13.40
CA CYS A 267 -9.08 1.04 12.36
C CYS A 267 -10.24 0.12 11.99
N GLN A 268 -11.05 -0.28 12.98
CA GLN A 268 -12.19 -1.16 12.78
C GLN A 268 -13.31 -0.53 11.95
N LYS A 269 -13.33 0.79 11.71
CA LYS A 269 -14.31 1.40 10.78
C LYS A 269 -14.11 0.92 9.33
N CYS A 270 -12.90 0.47 8.98
CA CYS A 270 -12.57 -0.09 7.67
C CYS A 270 -12.15 -1.58 7.73
N HIS A 271 -11.78 -2.08 8.91
CA HIS A 271 -11.25 -3.43 9.12
C HIS A 271 -12.06 -4.25 10.14
N LEU A 272 -13.39 -4.25 10.03
CA LEU A 272 -14.28 -4.95 10.97
C LEU A 272 -14.06 -6.47 11.02
N ASP A 273 -13.70 -7.04 9.89
CA ASP A 273 -13.47 -8.47 9.75
C ASP A 273 -12.05 -8.85 10.20
N ALA A 274 -11.20 -7.92 10.64
CA ALA A 274 -9.80 -8.20 10.95
C ALA A 274 -9.59 -9.28 12.02
N ILE A 275 -10.60 -9.56 12.86
CA ILE A 275 -10.56 -10.58 13.90
C ILE A 275 -11.68 -11.57 13.66
N GLN A 276 -11.33 -12.83 13.43
CA GLN A 276 -12.28 -13.93 13.22
C GLN A 276 -12.11 -15.00 14.31
N GLY A 277 -13.22 -15.51 14.84
CA GLY A 277 -13.22 -16.39 16.01
C GLY A 277 -13.35 -15.61 17.32
N ASP A 278 -13.68 -16.32 18.40
CA ASP A 278 -14.00 -15.78 19.71
C ASP A 278 -13.06 -16.29 20.83
N GLY A 279 -12.26 -17.31 20.55
CA GLY A 279 -11.29 -17.87 21.49
C GLY A 279 -11.95 -18.53 22.69
N GLN A 280 -13.14 -19.09 22.56
CA GLN A 280 -13.80 -19.82 23.65
C GLN A 280 -12.99 -21.03 24.09
N ALA A 281 -13.19 -21.47 25.33
CA ALA A 281 -12.63 -22.74 25.82
C ALA A 281 -13.75 -23.76 26.06
N PRO A 282 -14.25 -24.45 25.03
CA PRO A 282 -15.34 -25.40 25.17
C PRO A 282 -15.03 -26.51 26.20
N ARG A 283 -16.03 -26.90 27.01
CA ARG A 283 -15.89 -27.91 28.07
C ARG A 283 -15.39 -29.26 27.54
N GLU A 284 -15.72 -29.59 26.30
CA GLU A 284 -15.36 -30.86 25.66
C GLU A 284 -13.84 -31.00 25.52
N ARG A 285 -13.09 -29.89 25.48
CA ARG A 285 -11.63 -29.94 25.40
C ARG A 285 -10.98 -30.45 26.68
N CYS A 286 -11.62 -30.24 27.83
CA CYS A 286 -11.17 -30.81 29.10
C CYS A 286 -11.13 -32.35 29.03
N LEU A 287 -12.06 -32.95 28.29
CA LEU A 287 -12.17 -34.41 28.11
C LEU A 287 -11.02 -35.02 27.29
N THR A 288 -10.18 -34.20 26.67
CA THR A 288 -8.97 -34.68 25.97
C THR A 288 -7.93 -35.25 26.96
N CYS A 289 -7.94 -34.77 28.21
CA CYS A 289 -6.98 -35.17 29.24
C CYS A 289 -7.64 -35.65 30.54
N HIS A 290 -8.82 -35.13 30.89
CA HIS A 290 -9.51 -35.41 32.15
C HIS A 290 -10.78 -36.22 31.89
N ASN A 291 -10.95 -37.33 32.61
CA ASN A 291 -12.15 -38.16 32.58
C ASN A 291 -12.84 -38.30 33.94
N GLN A 292 -12.43 -37.49 34.93
CA GLN A 292 -12.92 -37.51 36.32
C GLN A 292 -13.87 -36.32 36.55
N PRO A 293 -15.13 -36.54 36.97
CA PRO A 293 -16.12 -35.48 37.17
C PRO A 293 -15.68 -34.40 38.18
N GLU A 294 -14.94 -34.77 39.22
CA GLU A 294 -14.48 -33.85 40.28
C GLU A 294 -13.51 -32.80 39.72
N LYS A 295 -12.70 -33.18 38.73
CA LYS A 295 -11.80 -32.26 38.05
C LYS A 295 -12.54 -31.34 37.08
N LEU A 296 -13.56 -31.86 36.41
CA LEU A 296 -14.41 -31.09 35.49
C LEU A 296 -15.31 -30.10 36.23
N ALA A 297 -15.67 -30.36 37.49
CA ALA A 297 -16.45 -29.45 38.32
C ALA A 297 -15.76 -28.10 38.54
N LYS A 298 -14.42 -28.05 38.46
CA LYS A 298 -13.62 -26.82 38.57
C LYS A 298 -13.56 -25.99 37.28
N TYR A 299 -14.35 -26.33 36.26
CA TYR A 299 -14.30 -25.67 34.96
C TYR A 299 -14.54 -24.14 35.02
N GLU A 300 -15.42 -23.68 35.92
CA GLU A 300 -15.73 -22.24 36.06
C GLU A 300 -14.65 -21.46 36.84
N ASP A 301 -13.73 -22.15 37.52
CA ASP A 301 -12.64 -21.54 38.28
C ASP A 301 -11.47 -21.19 37.35
N HIS A 302 -11.65 -20.10 36.59
CA HIS A 302 -10.70 -19.68 35.57
C HIS A 302 -9.32 -19.35 36.12
N GLU A 303 -9.20 -18.82 37.34
CA GLU A 303 -7.90 -18.44 37.93
C GLU A 303 -7.10 -19.70 38.27
N PHE A 304 -7.72 -20.64 38.97
CA PHE A 304 -7.13 -21.94 39.28
C PHE A 304 -6.70 -22.68 38.01
N LEU A 305 -7.56 -22.70 36.97
CA LEU A 305 -7.27 -23.40 35.73
C LEU A 305 -6.03 -22.84 35.03
N HIS A 306 -5.89 -21.51 34.94
CA HIS A 306 -4.72 -20.91 34.29
C HIS A 306 -3.46 -21.04 35.13
N ASP A 307 -3.55 -20.92 36.46
CA ASP A 307 -2.39 -21.11 37.33
C ASP A 307 -1.85 -22.54 37.22
N LEU A 308 -2.70 -23.54 37.46
CA LEU A 308 -2.28 -24.94 37.42
C LEU A 308 -1.84 -25.37 36.02
N HIS A 309 -2.64 -25.11 34.98
CA HIS A 309 -2.33 -25.63 33.65
C HIS A 309 -1.29 -24.78 32.92
N VAL A 310 -1.38 -23.45 32.95
CA VAL A 310 -0.49 -22.59 32.15
C VAL A 310 0.78 -22.24 32.92
N ALA A 311 0.66 -21.71 34.15
CA ALA A 311 1.82 -21.26 34.90
C ALA A 311 2.65 -22.43 35.46
N GLN A 312 2.02 -23.42 36.07
CA GLN A 312 2.75 -24.54 36.69
C GLN A 312 3.16 -25.60 35.66
N HIS A 313 2.22 -26.06 34.81
CA HIS A 313 2.41 -27.22 33.92
C HIS A 313 2.60 -26.90 32.43
N ASN A 314 2.71 -25.63 32.03
CA ASN A 314 3.05 -25.23 30.66
C ASN A 314 2.11 -25.76 29.56
N ILE A 315 0.84 -25.96 29.87
CA ILE A 315 -0.19 -26.35 28.90
C ILE A 315 -0.47 -25.17 27.96
N GLU A 316 -0.33 -25.41 26.65
CA GLU A 316 -0.51 -24.35 25.66
C GLU A 316 -1.98 -23.89 25.57
N CYS A 317 -2.16 -22.57 25.39
CA CYS A 317 -3.48 -21.94 25.38
C CYS A 317 -4.45 -22.59 24.37
N THR A 318 -3.96 -22.99 23.20
CA THR A 318 -4.76 -23.54 22.10
C THR A 318 -5.30 -24.94 22.37
N ARG A 319 -4.77 -25.67 23.38
CA ARG A 319 -5.36 -26.93 23.83
C ARG A 319 -6.72 -26.73 24.47
N CYS A 320 -6.94 -25.57 25.09
CA CYS A 320 -8.20 -25.20 25.71
C CYS A 320 -8.98 -24.22 24.83
N HIS A 321 -8.34 -23.21 24.23
CA HIS A 321 -9.02 -22.13 23.50
C HIS A 321 -9.09 -22.32 21.98
N THR A 322 -10.27 -22.04 21.39
CA THR A 322 -10.47 -22.02 19.94
C THR A 322 -9.58 -20.96 19.29
N GLU A 323 -9.24 -21.15 18.02
CA GLU A 323 -8.34 -20.23 17.33
C GLU A 323 -9.03 -18.87 17.08
N ILE A 324 -8.36 -17.78 17.43
CA ILE A 324 -8.67 -16.45 16.90
C ILE A 324 -7.70 -16.17 15.75
N ARG A 325 -8.25 -15.87 14.57
CA ARG A 325 -7.48 -15.48 13.38
C ARG A 325 -7.49 -13.98 13.24
N HIS A 326 -6.32 -13.40 13.03
CA HIS A 326 -6.17 -11.97 12.78
C HIS A 326 -5.62 -11.73 11.37
N ARG A 327 -6.49 -11.31 10.45
CA ARG A 327 -6.13 -11.01 9.05
C ARG A 327 -7.19 -10.13 8.40
N ILE A 328 -6.75 -9.21 7.54
CA ILE A 328 -7.62 -8.41 6.69
C ILE A 328 -7.93 -9.23 5.42
N GLN A 329 -9.19 -9.61 5.18
CA GLN A 329 -9.52 -10.40 4.00
C GLN A 329 -9.53 -9.51 2.75
N THR A 330 -8.83 -9.91 1.68
CA THR A 330 -8.75 -9.08 0.45
C THR A 330 -10.00 -9.19 -0.43
N ARG A 331 -10.79 -10.26 -0.29
CA ARG A 331 -12.11 -10.44 -0.88
C ARG A 331 -13.12 -10.74 0.22
N LYS A 332 -14.22 -9.99 0.25
CA LYS A 332 -15.34 -10.22 1.15
C LYS A 332 -16.27 -11.22 0.46
N GLU A 333 -16.24 -12.48 0.87
CA GLU A 333 -17.38 -13.35 0.60
C GLU A 333 -18.54 -12.83 1.44
N PRO A 334 -19.72 -12.57 0.85
CA PRO A 334 -20.87 -12.21 1.65
C PRO A 334 -21.17 -13.35 2.62
N LEU A 335 -21.22 -13.03 3.91
CA LEU A 335 -21.76 -13.95 4.90
C LEU A 335 -23.18 -14.33 4.46
N ALA A 336 -23.32 -15.55 3.95
CA ALA A 336 -24.59 -16.25 3.86
C ALA A 336 -24.69 -17.10 5.12
N VAL A 337 -25.36 -16.56 6.14
CA VAL A 337 -25.96 -17.40 7.17
C VAL A 337 -27.43 -17.50 6.77
N GLY A 338 -27.90 -18.73 6.55
CA GLY A 338 -29.15 -19.11 5.88
C GLY A 338 -30.44 -18.58 6.53
N CYS A 339 -30.60 -17.26 6.56
CA CYS A 339 -31.85 -16.56 6.80
C CYS A 339 -32.63 -16.40 5.48
N ASP A 340 -31.96 -16.62 4.35
CA ASP A 340 -32.44 -16.43 2.98
C ASP A 340 -33.72 -17.23 2.70
N ALA A 341 -33.91 -18.36 3.38
CA ALA A 341 -35.13 -19.17 3.27
C ALA A 341 -36.39 -18.47 3.84
N CYS A 342 -36.25 -17.43 4.67
CA CYS A 342 -37.37 -16.67 5.24
C CYS A 342 -37.24 -15.15 5.03
N HIS A 343 -36.04 -14.63 4.77
CA HIS A 343 -35.74 -13.21 4.52
C HIS A 343 -35.00 -13.04 3.20
N GLU A 344 -35.71 -13.26 2.09
CA GLU A 344 -35.13 -13.08 0.76
C GLU A 344 -34.78 -11.61 0.49
N ALA A 345 -33.54 -11.38 0.10
CA ALA A 345 -33.07 -10.20 -0.64
C ALA A 345 -33.37 -8.81 -0.03
N LYS A 346 -33.67 -8.69 1.28
CA LYS A 346 -34.02 -7.39 1.92
C LYS A 346 -33.03 -6.25 1.71
N HIS A 347 -31.74 -6.56 1.50
CA HIS A 347 -30.67 -5.58 1.28
C HIS A 347 -30.00 -5.68 -0.11
N SER A 348 -30.60 -6.42 -1.05
CA SER A 348 -29.98 -6.69 -2.36
C SER A 348 -29.79 -5.40 -3.18
N GLY A 349 -30.79 -4.53 -3.20
CA GLY A 349 -30.76 -3.25 -3.92
C GLY A 349 -29.70 -2.30 -3.38
N GLN A 350 -29.66 -2.08 -2.06
CA GLN A 350 -28.67 -1.22 -1.40
C GLN A 350 -27.26 -1.73 -1.60
N ARG A 351 -27.07 -3.06 -1.53
CA ARG A 351 -25.78 -3.69 -1.79
C ARG A 351 -25.35 -3.53 -3.24
N ALA A 352 -26.22 -3.80 -4.20
CA ALA A 352 -25.93 -3.62 -5.62
C ALA A 352 -25.58 -2.16 -5.94
N MET A 353 -26.32 -1.21 -5.37
CA MET A 353 -26.04 0.23 -5.46
C MET A 353 -24.64 0.56 -4.91
N TYR A 354 -24.32 0.10 -3.68
CA TYR A 354 -23.02 0.33 -3.06
C TYR A 354 -21.84 -0.25 -3.87
N LEU A 355 -22.04 -1.45 -4.43
CA LEU A 355 -21.09 -2.11 -5.31
C LEU A 355 -21.00 -1.48 -6.71
N GLY A 356 -21.97 -0.64 -7.08
CA GLY A 356 -22.00 0.01 -8.40
C GLY A 356 -22.42 -0.92 -9.53
N VAL A 357 -23.23 -1.95 -9.25
CA VAL A 357 -23.65 -2.96 -10.23
C VAL A 357 -25.18 -3.06 -10.28
N GLY A 358 -25.71 -3.67 -11.35
CA GLY A 358 -27.13 -4.02 -11.47
C GLY A 358 -27.95 -3.12 -12.39
N GLY A 359 -27.48 -1.91 -12.70
CA GLY A 359 -28.11 -1.00 -13.65
C GLY A 359 -28.10 -1.53 -15.09
N LYS A 360 -29.20 -1.34 -15.81
CA LYS A 360 -29.37 -1.77 -17.20
C LYS A 360 -28.72 -0.78 -18.15
N GLY A 361 -27.86 -1.30 -19.03
CA GLY A 361 -27.19 -0.50 -20.07
C GLY A 361 -26.27 0.61 -19.52
N SER A 362 -25.80 0.48 -18.27
CA SER A 362 -24.81 1.37 -17.65
C SER A 362 -23.60 0.55 -17.17
N PRO A 363 -22.37 1.07 -17.30
CA PRO A 363 -21.17 0.40 -16.80
C PRO A 363 -21.19 0.29 -15.27
N SER A 364 -20.38 -0.62 -14.74
CA SER A 364 -20.19 -0.72 -13.28
C SER A 364 -19.38 0.47 -12.77
N ILE A 365 -19.89 1.17 -11.76
CA ILE A 365 -19.23 2.30 -11.12
C ILE A 365 -19.24 2.08 -9.59
N PRO A 366 -18.27 1.36 -9.01
CA PRO A 366 -18.25 1.09 -7.58
C PRO A 366 -18.13 2.37 -6.75
N SER A 367 -18.78 2.42 -5.58
CA SER A 367 -18.66 3.55 -4.66
C SER A 367 -17.21 3.73 -4.18
N HIS A 368 -16.73 4.97 -4.08
CA HIS A 368 -15.40 5.24 -3.48
C HIS A 368 -15.29 4.76 -2.03
N MET A 369 -16.40 4.77 -1.28
CA MET A 369 -16.42 4.22 0.08
C MET A 369 -16.26 2.70 0.06
N TYR A 370 -16.86 2.02 -0.93
CA TYR A 370 -16.69 0.59 -1.13
C TYR A 370 -15.24 0.23 -1.52
N THR A 371 -14.64 0.98 -2.45
CA THR A 371 -13.24 0.76 -2.84
C THR A 371 -12.27 1.04 -1.69
N ALA A 372 -12.63 1.93 -0.76
CA ALA A 372 -11.94 2.19 0.50
C ALA A 372 -12.31 1.21 1.64
N ARG A 373 -13.11 0.17 1.36
CA ARG A 373 -13.52 -0.88 2.31
C ARG A 373 -14.34 -0.40 3.51
N VAL A 374 -15.03 0.72 3.38
CA VAL A 374 -15.98 1.18 4.39
C VAL A 374 -17.14 0.18 4.45
N ASP A 375 -17.50 -0.25 5.66
CA ASP A 375 -18.59 -1.18 5.90
C ASP A 375 -19.92 -0.45 6.18
N CYS A 376 -21.04 -1.15 6.00
CA CYS A 376 -22.38 -0.65 6.30
C CYS A 376 -22.48 -0.09 7.72
N VAL A 377 -21.91 -0.80 8.71
CA VAL A 377 -21.98 -0.38 10.12
C VAL A 377 -21.11 0.83 10.45
N ALA A 378 -20.22 1.25 9.54
CA ALA A 378 -19.46 2.48 9.71
C ALA A 378 -20.36 3.72 9.55
N CYS A 379 -21.35 3.65 8.66
CA CYS A 379 -22.31 4.73 8.42
C CYS A 379 -23.57 4.59 9.29
N HIS A 380 -24.11 3.37 9.41
CA HIS A 380 -25.39 3.11 10.09
C HIS A 380 -25.27 3.07 11.61
N LEU A 381 -24.93 4.16 12.29
CA LEU A 381 -24.60 4.16 13.72
C LEU A 381 -25.80 4.36 14.65
N THR A 382 -26.89 4.98 14.17
CA THR A 382 -27.98 5.44 15.04
C THR A 382 -29.11 4.41 15.04
N PRO A 383 -29.56 3.91 16.20
CA PRO A 383 -30.74 3.05 16.28
C PRO A 383 -31.96 3.81 15.77
N LYS A 384 -32.81 3.17 14.97
CA LYS A 384 -34.08 3.80 14.56
C LYS A 384 -34.97 4.04 15.77
N ALA A 385 -35.57 5.23 15.85
CA ALA A 385 -36.44 5.62 16.97
C ALA A 385 -37.62 4.64 17.16
N GLU A 386 -38.14 4.12 16.05
CA GLU A 386 -39.23 3.14 15.99
C GLU A 386 -38.93 1.83 16.73
N ASP A 387 -37.64 1.48 16.85
CA ASP A 387 -37.20 0.23 17.48
C ASP A 387 -36.93 0.39 18.99
N ILE A 388 -36.95 1.61 19.56
CA ILE A 388 -36.55 1.85 20.95
C ILE A 388 -37.38 1.02 21.94
N HIS A 389 -38.71 0.95 21.74
CA HIS A 389 -39.63 0.23 22.63
C HIS A 389 -39.89 -1.23 22.20
N ARG A 390 -39.61 -1.58 20.94
CA ARG A 390 -39.88 -2.91 20.36
C ARG A 390 -38.62 -3.78 20.23
N ALA A 391 -37.45 -3.20 20.47
CA ALA A 391 -36.14 -3.84 20.33
C ALA A 391 -36.02 -5.22 20.96
N GLN A 392 -36.64 -5.41 22.12
CA GLN A 392 -36.60 -6.68 22.87
C GLN A 392 -37.35 -7.82 22.16
N PHE A 393 -38.26 -7.50 21.22
CA PHE A 393 -39.09 -8.47 20.52
C PHE A 393 -38.76 -8.57 19.02
N THR A 394 -38.46 -7.44 18.36
CA THR A 394 -38.27 -7.38 16.90
C THR A 394 -36.84 -7.11 16.47
N GLY A 395 -35.92 -6.99 17.42
CA GLY A 395 -34.54 -6.55 17.16
C GLY A 395 -34.44 -5.05 16.88
N ARG A 396 -33.22 -4.58 16.56
CA ARG A 396 -32.92 -3.18 16.29
C ARG A 396 -32.35 -3.01 14.89
N THR A 397 -32.88 -2.06 14.15
CA THR A 397 -32.31 -1.56 12.91
C THR A 397 -31.60 -0.23 13.15
N PHE A 398 -30.64 0.08 12.29
CA PHE A 398 -29.82 1.28 12.41
C PHE A 398 -29.85 2.07 11.11
N GLU A 399 -29.77 3.38 11.23
CA GLU A 399 -29.75 4.31 10.11
C GLU A 399 -28.44 5.11 10.05
N ALA A 400 -28.15 5.59 8.85
CA ALA A 400 -27.01 6.45 8.61
C ALA A 400 -27.20 7.78 9.32
N SER A 401 -26.12 8.31 9.91
CA SER A 401 -26.14 9.57 10.66
C SER A 401 -25.05 10.51 10.19
N GLU A 402 -25.28 11.82 10.32
CA GLU A 402 -24.27 12.84 10.02
C GLU A 402 -22.98 12.62 10.83
N ALA A 403 -23.12 12.22 12.10
CA ALA A 403 -21.99 11.92 12.98
C ALA A 403 -21.05 10.86 12.37
N ALA A 404 -21.59 9.88 11.64
CA ALA A 404 -20.79 8.88 10.96
C ALA A 404 -19.92 9.48 9.86
N CYS A 405 -20.48 10.40 9.06
CA CYS A 405 -19.76 11.10 8.00
C CYS A 405 -18.66 12.00 8.60
N VAL A 406 -19.01 12.80 9.61
CA VAL A 406 -18.10 13.75 10.26
C VAL A 406 -16.95 13.03 10.97
N SER A 407 -17.17 11.84 11.53
CA SER A 407 -16.11 11.06 12.19
C SER A 407 -14.95 10.69 11.26
N CYS A 408 -15.20 10.56 9.95
CA CYS A 408 -14.18 10.23 8.96
C CYS A 408 -13.74 11.44 8.13
N HIS A 409 -14.62 12.42 7.89
CA HIS A 409 -14.40 13.53 6.95
C HIS A 409 -14.24 14.91 7.62
N GLY A 410 -14.53 15.03 8.91
CA GLY A 410 -14.52 16.29 9.65
C GLY A 410 -15.73 17.17 9.38
N LYS A 411 -15.72 18.38 9.96
CA LYS A 411 -16.88 19.31 9.96
C LYS A 411 -17.31 19.79 8.57
N LEU A 412 -16.41 19.78 7.58
CA LEU A 412 -16.71 20.19 6.20
C LEU A 412 -17.76 19.29 5.51
N TYR A 413 -18.02 18.10 6.07
CA TYR A 413 -18.99 17.15 5.54
C TYR A 413 -20.30 17.14 6.32
N ALA A 414 -20.45 18.00 7.34
CA ALA A 414 -21.74 18.24 7.97
C ALA A 414 -22.75 18.73 6.91
N GLY A 415 -24.00 18.26 6.99
CA GLY A 415 -25.08 18.52 6.04
C GLY A 415 -25.00 17.73 4.72
N MET A 416 -23.87 17.10 4.40
CA MET A 416 -23.66 16.49 3.08
C MET A 416 -24.62 15.32 2.82
N LEU A 417 -24.91 14.50 3.83
CA LEU A 417 -25.84 13.37 3.70
C LEU A 417 -27.25 13.84 3.32
N ASP A 418 -27.72 14.95 3.89
CA ASP A 418 -29.06 15.46 3.62
C ASP A 418 -29.12 16.15 2.26
N THR A 419 -28.06 16.87 1.88
CA THR A 419 -27.89 17.39 0.51
C THR A 419 -27.96 16.27 -0.53
N TRP A 420 -27.31 15.13 -0.26
CA TRP A 420 -27.34 13.96 -1.14
C TRP A 420 -28.73 13.35 -1.26
N LYS A 421 -29.44 13.17 -0.14
CA LYS A 421 -30.83 12.68 -0.15
C LYS A 421 -31.71 13.61 -0.97
N LEU A 422 -31.68 14.91 -0.67
CA LEU A 422 -32.48 15.92 -1.36
C LEU A 422 -32.21 15.94 -2.87
N ALA A 423 -30.94 15.87 -3.28
CA ALA A 423 -30.58 15.83 -4.69
C ALA A 423 -31.15 14.60 -5.40
N MET A 424 -31.06 13.41 -4.78
CA MET A 424 -31.62 12.17 -5.36
C MET A 424 -33.15 12.22 -5.43
N ASP A 425 -33.80 12.67 -4.36
CA ASP A 425 -35.26 12.79 -4.29
C ASP A 425 -35.78 13.78 -5.33
N THR A 426 -35.07 14.89 -5.56
CA THR A 426 -35.41 15.89 -6.58
C THR A 426 -35.30 15.31 -7.98
N MET A 427 -34.19 14.64 -8.31
CA MET A 427 -34.02 14.00 -9.63
C MET A 427 -35.08 12.91 -9.89
N LEU A 428 -35.42 12.12 -8.86
CA LEU A 428 -36.49 11.13 -8.95
C LEU A 428 -37.87 11.78 -9.14
N ALA A 429 -38.15 12.87 -8.44
CA ALA A 429 -39.40 13.62 -8.58
C ALA A 429 -39.54 14.21 -9.99
N ASP A 430 -38.47 14.75 -10.57
CA ASP A 430 -38.48 15.35 -11.91
C ASP A 430 -38.57 14.32 -13.03
N LEU A 431 -37.95 13.15 -12.85
CA LEU A 431 -37.99 12.08 -13.87
C LEU A 431 -39.31 11.32 -13.88
N LYS A 432 -40.05 11.30 -12.77
CA LYS A 432 -41.31 10.55 -12.66
C LYS A 432 -42.36 10.99 -13.68
N PRO A 433 -42.75 12.29 -13.79
CA PRO A 433 -43.71 12.74 -14.81
C PRO A 433 -43.26 12.41 -16.24
N LYS A 434 -41.95 12.44 -16.48
CA LYS A 434 -41.37 12.16 -17.79
C LYS A 434 -41.48 10.69 -18.18
N LEU A 435 -41.25 9.77 -17.25
CA LEU A 435 -41.48 8.34 -17.47
C LEU A 435 -42.97 8.04 -17.68
N GLU A 436 -43.85 8.68 -16.91
CA GLU A 436 -45.30 8.54 -17.13
C GLU A 436 -45.74 9.03 -18.51
N ALA A 437 -45.19 10.14 -18.99
CA ALA A 437 -45.48 10.63 -20.34
C ALA A 437 -44.96 9.68 -21.43
N ALA A 438 -43.75 9.13 -21.26
CA ALA A 438 -43.22 8.12 -22.18
C ALA A 438 -44.08 6.84 -22.19
N ARG A 439 -44.57 6.40 -21.02
CA ARG A 439 -45.50 5.27 -20.89
C ARG A 439 -46.82 5.54 -21.60
N LYS A 440 -47.39 6.75 -21.46
CA LYS A 440 -48.61 7.14 -22.18
C LYS A 440 -48.39 7.18 -23.70
N ALA A 441 -47.26 7.70 -24.16
CA ALA A 441 -46.94 7.74 -25.59
C ALA A 441 -46.83 6.33 -26.21
N MET A 442 -46.38 5.33 -25.43
CA MET A 442 -46.32 3.93 -25.86
C MET A 442 -47.69 3.26 -26.05
N ALA A 443 -48.76 3.83 -25.50
CA ALA A 443 -50.13 3.31 -25.66
C ALA A 443 -50.77 3.73 -26.99
N GLU A 444 -50.17 4.67 -27.72
CA GLU A 444 -50.66 5.13 -29.01
C GLU A 444 -50.18 4.22 -30.16
N PRO A 445 -50.97 4.05 -31.24
CA PRO A 445 -50.56 3.26 -32.40
C PRO A 445 -49.34 3.87 -33.11
N VAL A 446 -48.28 3.08 -33.28
CA VAL A 446 -47.06 3.50 -34.00
C VAL A 446 -46.90 2.71 -35.29
N LYS A 447 -46.57 3.42 -36.38
CA LYS A 447 -46.49 2.86 -37.74
C LYS A 447 -45.27 1.95 -37.98
N ASP A 448 -44.19 2.12 -37.22
CA ASP A 448 -42.95 1.32 -37.35
C ASP A 448 -42.80 0.29 -36.22
N PRO A 449 -42.95 -1.02 -36.52
CA PRO A 449 -42.79 -2.09 -35.54
C PRO A 449 -41.39 -2.16 -34.90
N LYS A 450 -40.33 -1.77 -35.63
CA LYS A 450 -38.96 -1.81 -35.10
C LYS A 450 -38.74 -0.67 -34.11
N ALA A 451 -39.21 0.53 -34.43
CA ALA A 451 -39.19 1.67 -33.51
C ALA A 451 -39.97 1.38 -32.23
N MET A 452 -41.14 0.71 -32.33
CA MET A 452 -41.95 0.31 -31.17
C MET A 452 -41.23 -0.72 -30.28
N SER A 453 -40.60 -1.74 -30.88
CA SER A 453 -39.82 -2.74 -30.12
C SER A 453 -38.65 -2.10 -29.36
N GLU A 454 -37.90 -1.22 -30.03
CA GLU A 454 -36.79 -0.51 -29.41
C GLU A 454 -37.25 0.47 -28.32
N ALA A 455 -38.35 1.20 -28.56
CA ALA A 455 -38.95 2.09 -27.56
C ALA A 455 -39.40 1.32 -26.31
N LYS A 456 -40.00 0.13 -26.48
CA LYS A 456 -40.39 -0.75 -25.37
C LYS A 456 -39.19 -1.20 -24.54
N ARG A 457 -38.10 -1.62 -25.20
CA ARG A 457 -36.86 -2.01 -24.53
C ARG A 457 -36.27 -0.84 -23.74
N LEU A 458 -36.13 0.33 -24.36
CA LEU A 458 -35.55 1.51 -23.74
C LEU A 458 -36.39 2.02 -22.56
N LEU A 459 -37.72 1.97 -22.65
CA LEU A 459 -38.60 2.33 -21.54
C LEU A 459 -38.45 1.36 -20.37
N ALA A 460 -38.44 0.04 -20.63
CA ALA A 460 -38.25 -0.96 -19.57
C ALA A 460 -36.90 -0.82 -18.86
N GLU A 461 -35.82 -0.52 -19.59
CA GLU A 461 -34.52 -0.23 -18.98
C GLU A 461 -34.53 1.06 -18.14
N ALA A 462 -35.23 2.09 -18.62
CA ALA A 462 -35.35 3.36 -17.90
C ALA A 462 -36.17 3.21 -16.62
N GLU A 463 -37.30 2.51 -16.66
CA GLU A 463 -38.14 2.22 -15.49
C GLU A 463 -37.37 1.38 -14.47
N PHE A 464 -36.69 0.31 -14.90
CA PHE A 464 -35.86 -0.50 -14.01
C PHE A 464 -34.78 0.33 -13.30
N ASN A 465 -34.05 1.16 -14.05
CA ASN A 465 -32.99 1.99 -13.46
C ASN A 465 -33.55 3.03 -12.50
N TYR A 466 -34.70 3.64 -12.79
CA TYR A 466 -35.39 4.56 -11.89
C TYR A 466 -35.74 3.88 -10.56
N GLU A 467 -36.45 2.75 -10.62
CA GLU A 467 -36.84 1.97 -9.44
C GLU A 467 -35.62 1.47 -8.66
N PHE A 468 -34.55 1.08 -9.36
CA PHE A 468 -33.32 0.65 -8.73
C PHE A 468 -32.66 1.78 -7.93
N VAL A 469 -32.67 3.03 -8.42
CA VAL A 469 -32.17 4.18 -7.63
C VAL A 469 -33.07 4.48 -6.43
N GLU A 470 -34.39 4.45 -6.62
CA GLU A 470 -35.39 4.73 -5.58
C GLU A 470 -35.34 3.72 -4.41
N HIS A 471 -35.32 2.43 -4.73
CA HIS A 471 -35.34 1.33 -3.76
C HIS A 471 -33.94 0.92 -3.29
N GLY A 472 -32.93 1.02 -4.15
CA GLY A 472 -31.52 0.81 -3.79
C GLY A 472 -30.93 1.97 -2.98
N LYS A 473 -31.66 3.09 -2.87
CA LYS A 473 -31.26 4.32 -2.17
C LYS A 473 -29.95 4.86 -2.73
N GLY A 474 -30.05 5.72 -3.74
CA GLY A 474 -28.93 6.30 -4.48
C GLY A 474 -27.79 6.88 -3.62
N VAL A 475 -28.05 7.29 -2.38
CA VAL A 475 -27.03 7.75 -1.41
C VAL A 475 -25.94 6.72 -1.10
N HIS A 476 -26.19 5.42 -1.30
CA HIS A 476 -25.13 4.40 -1.16
C HIS A 476 -24.04 4.55 -2.24
N ASN A 477 -24.38 5.11 -3.41
CA ASN A 477 -23.44 5.39 -4.47
C ASN A 477 -23.95 6.51 -5.38
N ILE A 478 -23.70 7.74 -4.95
CA ILE A 478 -24.30 8.91 -5.58
C ILE A 478 -23.83 9.14 -7.02
N PHE A 479 -22.61 8.72 -7.35
CA PHE A 479 -22.06 8.79 -8.71
C PHE A 479 -22.79 7.84 -9.64
N TYR A 480 -22.96 6.59 -9.21
CA TYR A 480 -23.68 5.59 -9.99
C TYR A 480 -25.16 5.93 -10.12
N ALA A 481 -25.80 6.37 -9.04
CA ALA A 481 -27.19 6.81 -9.06
C ALA A 481 -27.40 7.99 -10.03
N ALA A 482 -26.52 9.00 -10.01
CA ALA A 482 -26.60 10.14 -10.93
C ALA A 482 -26.38 9.72 -12.39
N ASP A 483 -25.47 8.79 -12.68
CA ASP A 483 -25.28 8.23 -14.03
C ASP A 483 -26.52 7.49 -14.52
N LEU A 484 -27.08 6.62 -13.66
CA LEU A 484 -28.29 5.87 -13.98
C LEU A 484 -29.46 6.81 -14.29
N LEU A 485 -29.71 7.83 -13.47
CA LEU A 485 -30.79 8.79 -13.68
C LEU A 485 -30.58 9.68 -14.91
N GLN A 486 -29.33 10.03 -15.25
CA GLN A 486 -29.04 10.66 -16.54
C GLN A 486 -29.36 9.73 -17.72
N GLY A 487 -29.03 8.45 -17.59
CA GLY A 487 -29.40 7.42 -18.54
C GLY A 487 -30.92 7.26 -18.67
N VAL A 488 -31.67 7.31 -17.57
CA VAL A 488 -33.15 7.32 -17.56
C VAL A 488 -33.68 8.50 -18.36
N ASN A 489 -33.16 9.71 -18.10
CA ASN A 489 -33.55 10.92 -18.82
C ASN A 489 -33.29 10.81 -20.34
N ALA A 490 -32.12 10.31 -20.73
CA ALA A 490 -31.73 10.14 -22.13
C ALA A 490 -32.59 9.09 -22.85
N ARG A 491 -32.84 7.94 -22.21
CA ARG A 491 -33.70 6.88 -22.76
C ARG A 491 -35.14 7.35 -22.92
N ALA A 492 -35.69 8.04 -21.92
CA ALA A 492 -37.06 8.59 -22.01
C ALA A 492 -37.20 9.61 -23.17
N ASN A 493 -36.19 10.46 -23.40
CA ASN A 493 -36.17 11.33 -24.59
C ASN A 493 -36.14 10.53 -25.88
N ARG A 494 -35.29 9.50 -25.95
CA ARG A 494 -35.16 8.66 -27.14
C ARG A 494 -36.45 7.90 -27.45
N VAL A 495 -37.16 7.42 -26.43
CA VAL A 495 -38.50 6.83 -26.55
C VAL A 495 -39.44 7.83 -27.21
N MET A 496 -39.57 9.05 -26.68
CA MET A 496 -40.45 10.08 -27.28
C MET A 496 -40.09 10.35 -28.76
N THR A 497 -38.80 10.47 -29.09
CA THR A 497 -38.35 10.68 -30.47
C THR A 497 -38.69 9.51 -31.39
N LEU A 498 -38.50 8.25 -30.95
CA LEU A 498 -38.84 7.07 -31.74
C LEU A 498 -40.36 6.97 -32.01
N LEU A 499 -41.17 7.49 -31.10
CA LEU A 499 -42.63 7.54 -31.22
C LEU A 499 -43.12 8.78 -31.99
N GLY A 500 -42.22 9.61 -32.53
CA GLY A 500 -42.56 10.83 -33.27
C GLY A 500 -43.14 11.95 -32.39
N LYS A 501 -42.92 11.91 -31.08
CA LYS A 501 -43.39 12.91 -30.11
C LYS A 501 -42.25 13.87 -29.73
N ALA A 502 -42.62 15.06 -29.27
CA ALA A 502 -41.65 16.02 -28.74
C ALA A 502 -40.98 15.47 -27.47
N ALA A 503 -39.66 15.61 -27.39
CA ALA A 503 -38.90 15.23 -26.21
C ALA A 503 -39.25 16.18 -25.04
N ILE A 504 -39.43 15.62 -23.84
CA ILE A 504 -39.70 16.40 -22.63
C ILE A 504 -38.38 16.91 -22.09
N ILE A 505 -38.10 18.20 -22.26
CA ILE A 505 -36.86 18.81 -21.79
C ILE A 505 -37.03 19.24 -20.34
N LEU A 506 -36.29 18.60 -19.43
CA LEU A 506 -36.19 19.05 -18.04
C LEU A 506 -35.28 20.29 -17.97
N PRO A 507 -35.53 21.22 -17.02
CA PRO A 507 -34.62 22.34 -16.77
C PRO A 507 -33.19 21.85 -16.55
N ARG A 508 -32.20 22.61 -17.03
CA ARG A 508 -30.77 22.22 -16.95
C ARG A 508 -30.28 22.01 -15.51
N GLU A 509 -30.93 22.64 -14.55
CA GLU A 509 -30.58 22.67 -13.12
C GLU A 509 -31.02 21.39 -12.39
N ASN A 510 -31.96 20.65 -12.96
CA ASN A 510 -32.69 19.58 -12.27
C ASN A 510 -32.00 18.21 -12.33
N LEU A 511 -31.02 18.05 -13.22
CA LEU A 511 -30.25 16.81 -13.35
C LEU A 511 -28.76 17.11 -13.17
N ILE A 512 -28.11 16.37 -12.28
CA ILE A 512 -26.65 16.42 -12.11
C ILE A 512 -26.00 15.96 -13.41
N ARG A 513 -25.19 16.81 -14.06
CA ARG A 513 -24.49 16.51 -15.32
C ARG A 513 -22.97 16.61 -15.18
N GLY A 514 -22.28 15.57 -15.66
CA GLY A 514 -20.83 15.50 -15.94
C GLY A 514 -19.87 16.22 -14.98
N GLY A 515 -20.19 16.24 -13.69
CA GLY A 515 -19.53 17.13 -12.75
C GLY A 515 -20.09 17.04 -11.34
N TYR A 516 -20.41 15.82 -10.93
CA TYR A 516 -21.05 15.46 -9.66
C TYR A 516 -20.36 16.11 -8.45
N CYS A 517 -19.05 16.33 -8.54
CA CYS A 517 -18.24 16.95 -7.50
C CYS A 517 -18.72 18.36 -7.13
N ALA A 518 -19.13 19.18 -8.11
CA ALA A 518 -19.54 20.56 -7.87
C ALA A 518 -20.85 20.64 -7.06
N THR A 519 -21.86 19.89 -7.50
CA THR A 519 -23.22 19.91 -6.95
C THR A 519 -23.34 19.12 -5.65
N LEU A 520 -22.62 17.98 -5.55
CA LEU A 520 -22.81 17.05 -4.43
C LEU A 520 -21.81 17.26 -3.29
N CYS A 521 -20.64 17.83 -3.58
CA CYS A 521 -19.54 17.85 -2.61
C CYS A 521 -18.96 19.26 -2.41
N HIS A 522 -18.62 19.96 -3.49
CA HIS A 522 -17.82 21.19 -3.45
C HIS A 522 -18.52 22.35 -2.76
N SER A 523 -19.80 22.58 -3.06
CA SER A 523 -20.60 23.63 -2.41
C SER A 523 -20.58 23.49 -0.88
N GLN A 524 -20.85 22.26 -0.39
CA GLN A 524 -20.86 21.95 1.04
C GLN A 524 -19.44 21.95 1.65
N ALA A 525 -18.44 21.48 0.91
CA ALA A 525 -17.06 21.42 1.35
C ALA A 525 -16.32 22.78 1.28
N GLY A 526 -17.03 23.88 0.97
CA GLY A 526 -16.48 25.23 0.91
C GLY A 526 -15.54 25.47 -0.28
N VAL A 527 -15.64 24.66 -1.34
CA VAL A 527 -14.85 24.83 -2.55
C VAL A 527 -15.47 25.92 -3.41
N VAL A 528 -14.74 27.04 -3.56
CA VAL A 528 -15.21 28.21 -4.32
C VAL A 528 -15.12 27.96 -5.83
N PHE A 529 -16.27 27.98 -6.50
CA PHE A 529 -16.34 27.94 -7.95
C PHE A 529 -16.00 29.32 -8.53
N LYS A 530 -14.71 29.56 -8.80
CA LYS A 530 -14.21 30.88 -9.24
C LYS A 530 -14.75 31.26 -10.64
N PRO A 531 -15.10 32.54 -10.88
CA PRO A 531 -15.50 33.03 -12.19
C PRO A 531 -14.46 32.80 -13.28
N GLU A 532 -13.19 32.98 -12.92
CA GLU A 532 -12.04 32.79 -13.81
C GLU A 532 -10.94 31.96 -13.17
N VAL A 533 -10.25 31.17 -13.99
CA VAL A 533 -9.09 30.35 -13.59
C VAL A 533 -7.95 30.50 -14.60
N ARG A 534 -6.70 30.32 -14.17
CA ARG A 534 -5.54 30.32 -15.07
C ARG A 534 -5.19 28.90 -15.51
N PHE A 535 -5.19 28.66 -16.81
CA PHE A 535 -4.70 27.44 -17.44
C PHE A 535 -3.27 27.64 -17.97
N GLU A 536 -2.36 26.71 -17.64
CA GLU A 536 -0.94 26.69 -18.07
C GLU A 536 -0.18 28.03 -17.94
N LYS A 537 -0.48 28.83 -16.91
CA LYS A 537 0.11 30.18 -16.68
C LYS A 537 -0.07 31.19 -17.83
N ARG A 538 -0.77 30.85 -18.92
CA ARG A 538 -0.83 31.66 -20.15
C ARG A 538 -2.23 32.09 -20.55
N THR A 539 -3.27 31.34 -20.17
CA THR A 539 -4.65 31.63 -20.60
C THR A 539 -5.58 31.75 -19.40
N THR A 540 -6.31 32.87 -19.32
CA THR A 540 -7.41 33.03 -18.37
C THR A 540 -8.67 32.42 -18.97
N VAL A 541 -9.23 31.43 -18.29
CA VAL A 541 -10.45 30.71 -18.70
C VAL A 541 -11.62 31.25 -17.88
N PRO A 542 -12.70 31.77 -18.50
CA PRO A 542 -13.93 32.16 -17.81
C PRO A 542 -14.70 30.91 -17.41
N HIS A 543 -14.25 30.29 -16.31
CA HIS A 543 -14.66 28.99 -15.82
C HIS A 543 -16.16 28.87 -15.58
N GLN A 544 -16.77 29.86 -14.92
CA GLN A 544 -18.22 29.87 -14.67
C GLN A 544 -19.04 29.94 -15.97
N LYS A 545 -18.61 30.75 -16.94
CA LYS A 545 -19.32 30.85 -18.23
C LYS A 545 -19.28 29.55 -19.00
N HIS A 546 -18.15 28.83 -18.97
CA HIS A 546 -18.06 27.51 -19.61
C HIS A 546 -19.11 26.54 -19.07
N PHE A 547 -19.34 26.54 -17.76
CA PHE A 547 -20.34 25.68 -17.14
C PHE A 547 -21.78 26.19 -17.31
N PHE A 548 -22.07 27.42 -16.88
CA PHE A 548 -23.43 27.95 -16.81
C PHE A 548 -23.98 28.41 -18.17
N GLU A 549 -23.16 29.07 -18.99
CA GLU A 549 -23.61 29.66 -20.27
C GLU A 549 -23.37 28.70 -21.45
N TYR A 550 -22.18 28.08 -21.52
CA TYR A 550 -21.78 27.26 -22.66
C TYR A 550 -22.09 25.78 -22.48
N GLY A 551 -22.44 25.35 -21.27
CA GLY A 551 -22.90 23.98 -20.98
C GLY A 551 -21.82 22.91 -21.02
N ALA A 552 -20.54 23.30 -20.87
CA ALA A 552 -19.46 22.35 -20.63
C ALA A 552 -19.68 21.66 -19.28
N VAL A 553 -19.32 20.39 -19.20
CA VAL A 553 -19.38 19.63 -17.96
C VAL A 553 -17.99 19.54 -17.31
N CYS A 554 -17.91 19.37 -15.99
CA CYS A 554 -16.64 19.38 -15.29
C CYS A 554 -15.65 18.34 -15.82
N THR A 555 -16.12 17.16 -16.23
CA THR A 555 -15.28 16.07 -16.78
C THR A 555 -14.72 16.35 -18.17
N ASP A 556 -15.19 17.39 -18.86
CA ASP A 556 -14.56 17.84 -20.10
C ASP A 556 -13.16 18.43 -19.82
N CYS A 557 -13.00 18.98 -18.60
CA CYS A 557 -11.80 19.69 -18.17
C CYS A 557 -11.00 18.98 -17.07
N HIS A 558 -11.70 18.26 -16.20
CA HIS A 558 -11.16 17.65 -14.99
C HIS A 558 -11.22 16.12 -15.05
N SER A 559 -10.32 15.48 -14.30
CA SER A 559 -10.34 14.03 -14.19
C SER A 559 -11.59 13.57 -13.41
N PRO A 560 -12.34 12.58 -13.92
CA PRO A 560 -13.39 11.92 -13.14
C PRO A 560 -12.81 11.04 -12.02
N ASP A 561 -11.59 10.50 -12.19
CA ASP A 561 -10.98 9.53 -11.26
C ASP A 561 -10.04 10.17 -10.24
N LYS A 562 -9.34 11.24 -10.65
CA LYS A 562 -8.33 11.93 -9.82
C LYS A 562 -8.86 13.28 -9.35
N HIS A 563 -9.20 13.35 -8.07
CA HIS A 563 -9.63 14.59 -7.44
C HIS A 563 -8.60 15.73 -7.62
N LYS A 564 -9.09 16.94 -7.90
CA LYS A 564 -8.32 18.17 -8.22
C LYS A 564 -7.48 18.12 -9.50
N ALA A 565 -7.44 17.02 -10.25
CA ALA A 565 -6.67 16.95 -11.48
C ALA A 565 -7.41 17.64 -12.63
N VAL A 566 -6.70 18.51 -13.35
CA VAL A 566 -7.12 19.08 -14.64
C VAL A 566 -6.49 18.22 -15.73
N THR A 567 -7.31 17.65 -16.60
CA THR A 567 -6.88 16.70 -17.65
C THR A 567 -6.97 17.25 -19.06
N ILE A 568 -7.71 18.35 -19.25
CA ILE A 568 -7.78 19.00 -20.57
C ILE A 568 -6.42 19.52 -21.01
N THR A 569 -6.14 19.34 -22.29
CA THR A 569 -4.93 19.82 -22.97
C THR A 569 -5.26 20.98 -23.89
N ALA A 570 -4.23 21.66 -24.42
CA ALA A 570 -4.43 22.67 -25.46
C ALA A 570 -5.25 22.14 -26.66
N GLN A 571 -5.08 20.87 -27.02
CA GLN A 571 -5.85 20.24 -28.09
C GLN A 571 -7.33 20.04 -27.70
N GLY A 572 -7.61 19.70 -26.45
CA GLY A 572 -8.99 19.63 -25.93
C GLY A 572 -9.71 20.97 -25.98
N CYS A 573 -9.03 22.07 -25.63
CA CYS A 573 -9.57 23.42 -25.80
C CYS A 573 -9.85 23.73 -27.28
N GLN A 574 -8.93 23.38 -28.17
CA GLN A 574 -9.08 23.59 -29.62
C GLN A 574 -10.24 22.79 -30.21
N ALA A 575 -10.58 21.61 -29.69
CA ALA A 575 -11.70 20.82 -30.20
C ALA A 575 -13.05 21.58 -30.16
N CYS A 576 -13.25 22.43 -29.15
CA CYS A 576 -14.44 23.28 -29.06
C CYS A 576 -14.23 24.67 -29.68
N HIS A 577 -13.04 25.25 -29.53
CA HIS A 577 -12.76 26.63 -29.96
C HIS A 577 -12.26 26.77 -31.40
N HIS A 578 -11.70 25.74 -32.02
CA HIS A 578 -11.40 25.69 -33.47
C HIS A 578 -12.52 24.95 -34.19
N SER A 579 -13.76 25.34 -33.90
CA SER A 579 -14.96 24.87 -34.59
C SER A 579 -15.55 26.00 -35.41
N ALA A 580 -16.36 25.66 -36.42
CA ALA A 580 -17.06 26.64 -37.25
C ALA A 580 -18.00 27.57 -36.45
N ALA A 581 -18.32 27.24 -35.21
CA ALA A 581 -19.19 28.01 -34.33
C ALA A 581 -18.46 29.11 -33.54
N ASN A 582 -17.12 29.20 -33.60
CA ASN A 582 -16.35 30.21 -32.87
C ASN A 582 -15.72 31.24 -33.82
N ASP A 583 -16.18 32.48 -33.75
CA ASP A 583 -15.73 33.62 -34.55
C ASP A 583 -14.69 34.51 -33.83
N LYS A 584 -14.38 34.24 -32.56
CA LYS A 584 -13.55 35.14 -31.72
C LYS A 584 -12.06 34.76 -31.70
N CYS A 585 -11.45 34.58 -32.87
CA CYS A 585 -10.05 34.17 -33.01
C CYS A 585 -9.05 35.12 -32.32
N THR A 586 -9.36 36.42 -32.28
CA THR A 586 -8.48 37.50 -31.81
C THR A 586 -8.13 37.41 -30.32
N ARG A 587 -8.95 36.73 -29.49
CA ARG A 587 -8.67 36.56 -28.07
C ARG A 587 -7.45 35.66 -27.80
N CYS A 588 -7.22 34.68 -28.66
CA CYS A 588 -6.07 33.77 -28.57
C CYS A 588 -4.95 34.15 -29.56
N HIS A 589 -5.31 34.73 -30.70
CA HIS A 589 -4.40 35.12 -31.77
C HIS A 589 -4.19 36.64 -31.83
N ALA A 590 -4.06 37.28 -30.65
CA ALA A 590 -3.98 38.74 -30.54
C ALA A 590 -2.78 39.33 -31.30
N ALA A 591 -1.62 38.65 -31.31
CA ALA A 591 -0.44 39.14 -32.02
C ALA A 591 -0.63 39.11 -33.54
N GLN A 592 -1.21 38.02 -34.07
CA GLN A 592 -1.56 37.87 -35.48
C GLN A 592 -2.58 38.92 -35.90
N ALA A 593 -3.64 39.10 -35.10
CA ALA A 593 -4.68 40.10 -35.34
C ALA A 593 -4.14 41.53 -35.28
N ALA A 594 -3.24 41.81 -34.34
CA ALA A 594 -2.61 43.13 -34.21
C ALA A 594 -1.70 43.45 -35.41
N LEU A 595 -0.98 42.46 -35.95
CA LEU A 595 -0.19 42.63 -37.16
C LEU A 595 -1.09 42.82 -38.39
N TYR A 596 -2.15 42.01 -38.52
CA TYR A 596 -3.13 42.11 -39.61
C TYR A 596 -3.79 43.49 -39.69
N SER A 597 -4.18 44.04 -38.52
CA SER A 597 -4.82 45.35 -38.39
C SER A 597 -3.84 46.52 -38.21
N ALA A 598 -2.53 46.27 -38.25
CA ALA A 598 -1.48 47.26 -37.98
C ALA A 598 -1.57 48.00 -36.62
N THR A 599 -2.18 47.38 -35.61
CA THR A 599 -2.27 47.89 -34.23
C THR A 599 -1.12 47.43 -33.32
N LEU A 600 -0.18 46.68 -33.88
CA LEU A 600 1.02 46.18 -33.20
C LEU A 600 1.89 47.34 -32.67
N GLU A 601 2.28 47.29 -31.40
CA GLU A 601 3.25 48.24 -30.84
C GLU A 601 4.67 47.95 -31.34
N THR A 602 5.37 49.00 -31.78
CA THR A 602 6.77 48.95 -32.25
C THR A 602 7.56 50.02 -31.50
N ALA A 603 8.82 49.74 -31.22
CA ALA A 603 9.76 50.63 -30.54
C ALA A 603 10.56 51.51 -31.51
N LEU A 604 10.68 51.08 -32.77
CA LEU A 604 11.25 51.83 -33.88
C LEU A 604 10.14 52.52 -34.70
N PRO A 605 10.46 53.68 -35.31
CA PRO A 605 9.52 54.40 -36.16
C PRO A 605 9.34 53.64 -37.48
N VAL A 606 8.20 52.97 -37.63
CA VAL A 606 7.83 52.26 -38.85
C VAL A 606 6.44 52.72 -39.26
N LYS A 607 6.24 52.98 -40.56
CA LYS A 607 4.92 53.32 -41.10
C LYS A 607 4.00 52.09 -40.96
N LYS A 608 2.84 52.27 -40.33
CA LYS A 608 1.89 51.19 -40.02
C LYS A 608 0.66 51.28 -40.90
N ASP A 609 0.66 50.52 -41.98
CA ASP A 609 -0.50 50.38 -42.86
C ASP A 609 -1.16 48.99 -42.60
N PRO A 610 -2.49 48.91 -42.37
CA PRO A 610 -3.20 47.64 -42.25
C PRO A 610 -3.06 46.79 -43.52
N ASN A 611 -3.21 45.47 -43.37
CA ASN A 611 -3.29 44.60 -44.54
C ASN A 611 -4.50 45.03 -45.42
N VAL A 612 -4.37 44.96 -46.74
CA VAL A 612 -5.42 45.33 -47.70
C VAL A 612 -6.74 44.56 -47.50
N MET A 613 -6.67 43.37 -46.89
CA MET A 613 -7.80 42.52 -46.52
C MET A 613 -8.37 42.84 -45.13
N ALA A 614 -7.65 43.58 -44.28
CA ALA A 614 -8.09 43.88 -42.92
C ALA A 614 -9.42 44.65 -42.92
N GLY A 615 -10.37 44.17 -42.11
CA GLY A 615 -11.73 44.71 -42.05
C GLY A 615 -12.63 44.29 -43.22
N LYS A 616 -12.13 43.48 -44.17
CA LYS A 616 -12.90 42.95 -45.31
C LYS A 616 -12.97 41.43 -45.34
N VAL A 617 -11.96 40.74 -44.81
CA VAL A 617 -11.88 39.28 -44.76
C VAL A 617 -11.65 38.84 -43.32
N ASP A 618 -12.52 37.97 -42.81
CA ASP A 618 -12.38 37.38 -41.47
C ASP A 618 -11.33 36.26 -41.45
N CYS A 619 -10.84 35.88 -40.26
CA CYS A 619 -9.78 34.88 -40.12
C CYS A 619 -10.13 33.54 -40.80
N VAL A 620 -11.39 33.10 -40.71
CA VAL A 620 -11.86 31.84 -41.34
C VAL A 620 -11.99 31.93 -42.86
N GLY A 621 -11.96 33.14 -43.44
CA GLY A 621 -11.87 33.34 -44.88
C GLY A 621 -10.51 32.92 -45.44
N CYS A 622 -9.45 33.00 -44.64
CA CYS A 622 -8.10 32.55 -45.03
C CYS A 622 -7.70 31.21 -44.38
N HIS A 623 -8.38 30.79 -43.31
CA HIS A 623 -8.03 29.60 -42.55
C HIS A 623 -9.15 28.56 -42.50
N ASP A 624 -8.86 27.34 -42.97
CA ASP A 624 -9.73 26.19 -42.80
C ASP A 624 -9.45 25.49 -41.46
N LEU A 625 -10.38 25.62 -40.51
CA LEU A 625 -10.27 25.02 -39.17
C LEU A 625 -10.42 23.49 -39.17
N THR A 626 -10.92 22.89 -40.26
CA THR A 626 -11.09 21.44 -40.38
C THR A 626 -9.82 20.73 -40.85
N LYS A 627 -8.86 21.49 -41.40
CA LYS A 627 -7.59 20.97 -41.92
C LYS A 627 -6.43 21.40 -41.04
N LYS A 628 -5.36 20.59 -41.04
CA LYS A 628 -4.11 20.99 -40.39
C LYS A 628 -3.56 22.24 -41.07
N HIS A 629 -3.29 23.27 -40.27
CA HIS A 629 -2.75 24.53 -40.76
C HIS A 629 -1.46 24.29 -41.58
N SER A 630 -1.47 24.70 -42.83
CA SER A 630 -0.32 24.66 -43.73
C SER A 630 -0.43 25.76 -44.78
N VAL A 631 0.71 26.18 -45.32
CA VAL A 631 0.79 27.18 -46.38
C VAL A 631 0.02 26.71 -47.62
N ALA A 632 0.12 25.42 -47.95
CA ALA A 632 -0.65 24.83 -49.04
C ALA A 632 -2.17 24.91 -48.80
N ALA A 633 -2.64 24.58 -47.59
CA ALA A 633 -4.07 24.69 -47.27
C ALA A 633 -4.59 26.14 -47.31
N GLN A 634 -3.76 27.11 -46.89
CA GLN A 634 -4.09 28.54 -46.98
C GLN A 634 -4.08 29.04 -48.42
N ALA A 635 -3.11 28.63 -49.24
CA ALA A 635 -3.04 28.97 -50.66
C ALA A 635 -4.24 28.43 -51.45
N GLU A 636 -4.72 27.22 -51.13
CA GLU A 636 -5.97 26.70 -51.71
C GLU A 636 -7.17 27.58 -51.34
N LYS A 637 -7.25 28.10 -50.10
CA LYS A 637 -8.33 29.01 -49.70
C LYS A 637 -8.36 30.32 -50.48
N CYS A 638 -7.21 30.86 -50.87
CA CYS A 638 -7.17 32.05 -51.72
C CYS A 638 -7.94 31.85 -53.04
N THR A 639 -7.99 30.61 -53.55
CA THR A 639 -8.67 30.32 -54.83
C THR A 639 -10.19 30.25 -54.77
N GLU A 640 -10.77 30.40 -53.58
CA GLU A 640 -12.23 30.52 -53.43
C GLU A 640 -12.74 31.92 -53.79
N CYS A 641 -11.87 32.93 -53.73
CA CYS A 641 -12.18 34.33 -54.09
C CYS A 641 -11.31 34.87 -55.24
N HIS A 642 -10.15 34.26 -55.50
CA HIS A 642 -9.18 34.70 -56.51
C HIS A 642 -8.86 33.61 -57.53
N ASP A 643 -8.28 33.99 -58.67
CA ASP A 643 -7.83 33.05 -59.69
C ASP A 643 -6.68 32.15 -59.21
N LYS A 644 -6.48 31.01 -59.88
CA LYS A 644 -5.46 30.01 -59.52
C LYS A 644 -4.03 30.57 -59.43
N GLY A 645 -3.72 31.65 -60.13
CA GLY A 645 -2.41 32.32 -60.05
C GLY A 645 -2.09 32.93 -58.68
N TYR A 646 -3.09 33.13 -57.82
CA TYR A 646 -2.88 33.64 -56.46
C TYR A 646 -2.36 32.57 -55.48
N LYS A 647 -2.29 31.28 -55.87
CA LYS A 647 -1.71 30.22 -55.03
C LYS A 647 -0.24 30.51 -54.70
N ASP A 648 0.49 31.10 -55.63
CA ASP A 648 1.93 31.36 -55.49
C ASP A 648 2.22 32.58 -54.60
N MET A 649 1.23 33.47 -54.40
CA MET A 649 1.37 34.67 -53.57
C MET A 649 1.75 34.35 -52.12
N VAL A 650 1.16 33.30 -51.54
CA VAL A 650 1.45 32.92 -50.15
C VAL A 650 2.89 32.43 -50.00
N ALA A 651 3.40 31.68 -50.99
CA ALA A 651 4.79 31.23 -51.02
C ALA A 651 5.75 32.42 -51.22
N MET A 652 5.38 33.38 -52.08
CA MET A 652 6.14 34.61 -52.28
C MET A 652 6.23 35.45 -51.00
N TRP A 653 5.11 35.68 -50.30
CA TRP A 653 5.10 36.38 -49.02
C TRP A 653 5.92 35.67 -47.95
N GLN A 654 5.87 34.33 -47.93
CA GLN A 654 6.70 33.53 -47.04
C GLN A 654 8.20 33.71 -47.33
N GLY A 655 8.57 33.80 -48.62
CA GLY A 655 9.93 34.11 -49.05
C GLY A 655 10.36 35.52 -48.62
N GLN A 656 9.59 36.55 -48.99
CA GLN A 656 9.83 37.96 -48.65
C GLN A 656 10.05 38.17 -47.15
N VAL A 657 9.08 37.74 -46.34
CA VAL A 657 9.15 37.87 -44.88
C VAL A 657 10.27 36.99 -44.30
N GLY A 658 10.43 35.77 -44.83
CA GLY A 658 11.44 34.83 -44.36
C GLY A 658 12.88 35.32 -44.58
N ASP A 659 13.14 35.97 -45.71
CA ASP A 659 14.46 36.51 -46.02
C ASP A 659 14.74 37.80 -45.24
N ALA A 660 13.73 38.66 -45.05
CA ALA A 660 13.82 39.79 -44.14
C ALA A 660 14.09 39.35 -42.68
N GLU A 661 13.44 38.28 -42.22
CA GLU A 661 13.64 37.71 -40.88
C GLU A 661 15.06 37.17 -40.71
N LYS A 662 15.57 36.40 -41.69
CA LYS A 662 16.95 35.90 -41.69
C LYS A 662 17.96 37.04 -41.66
N ALA A 663 17.76 38.07 -42.48
CA ALA A 663 18.66 39.21 -42.56
C ALA A 663 18.68 40.02 -41.26
N ALA A 664 17.51 40.30 -40.67
CA ALA A 664 17.40 40.98 -39.38
C ALA A 664 18.02 40.16 -38.24
N LYS A 665 17.77 38.85 -38.20
CA LYS A 665 18.36 37.94 -37.21
C LYS A 665 19.88 37.90 -37.29
N ALA A 666 20.44 37.86 -38.51
CA ALA A 666 21.89 37.87 -38.71
C ALA A 666 22.52 39.20 -38.25
N ALA A 667 21.89 40.33 -38.55
CA ALA A 667 22.35 41.65 -38.10
C ALA A 667 22.28 41.80 -36.57
N LEU A 668 21.17 41.38 -35.96
CA LEU A 668 20.99 41.36 -34.49
C LEU A 668 22.07 40.51 -33.82
N GLY A 669 22.30 39.29 -34.31
CA GLY A 669 23.33 38.40 -33.74
C GLY A 669 24.74 39.00 -33.80
N LYS A 670 25.10 39.66 -34.93
CA LYS A 670 26.38 40.36 -35.06
C LYS A 670 26.50 41.54 -34.09
N ALA A 671 25.44 42.36 -33.98
CA ALA A 671 25.41 43.51 -33.07
C ALA A 671 25.46 43.09 -31.59
N GLU A 672 24.74 42.03 -31.22
CA GLU A 672 24.74 41.45 -29.87
C GLU A 672 26.12 40.91 -29.47
N ALA A 673 26.80 40.19 -30.37
CA ALA A 673 28.16 39.71 -30.15
C ALA A 673 29.16 40.87 -29.99
N SER A 674 29.09 41.88 -30.86
CA SER A 674 29.94 43.08 -30.76
C SER A 674 29.68 43.87 -29.47
N MET A 675 28.41 43.93 -29.03
CA MET A 675 28.01 44.61 -27.79
C MET A 675 28.57 43.89 -26.55
N ALA A 676 28.62 42.56 -26.56
CA ALA A 676 29.26 41.78 -25.51
C ALA A 676 30.77 42.07 -25.42
N GLU A 677 31.47 42.10 -26.56
CA GLU A 677 32.90 42.43 -26.61
C GLU A 677 33.17 43.89 -26.22
N ALA A 678 32.33 44.84 -26.65
CA ALA A 678 32.45 46.25 -26.26
C ALA A 678 32.29 46.47 -24.75
N LYS A 679 31.33 45.77 -24.11
CA LYS A 679 31.16 45.77 -22.66
C LYS A 679 32.38 45.20 -21.94
N LYS A 680 32.94 44.09 -22.44
CA LYS A 680 34.16 43.49 -21.90
C LYS A 680 35.37 44.44 -21.98
N ALA A 681 35.46 45.19 -23.07
CA ALA A 681 36.48 46.22 -23.29
C ALA A 681 36.18 47.57 -22.60
N ARG A 682 35.11 47.68 -21.79
CA ARG A 682 34.69 48.91 -21.08
C ARG A 682 34.50 50.13 -21.99
N ARG A 683 34.05 49.93 -23.23
CA ARG A 683 33.70 51.01 -24.16
C ARG A 683 32.32 51.59 -23.83
N ASP A 684 32.05 52.83 -24.22
CA ASP A 684 30.69 53.39 -24.14
C ASP A 684 29.77 52.63 -25.11
N VAL A 685 28.69 52.08 -24.57
CA VAL A 685 27.71 51.27 -25.30
C VAL A 685 26.29 51.79 -25.14
N ALA A 686 26.07 52.91 -24.43
CA ALA A 686 24.74 53.33 -24.03
C ALA A 686 23.79 53.52 -25.23
N ALA A 687 24.24 54.28 -26.25
CA ALA A 687 23.47 54.52 -27.46
C ALA A 687 23.23 53.23 -28.27
N ALA A 688 24.25 52.39 -28.43
CA ALA A 688 24.16 51.12 -29.15
C ALA A 688 23.22 50.13 -28.44
N ALA A 689 23.24 50.08 -27.10
CA ALA A 689 22.41 49.19 -26.29
C ALA A 689 20.92 49.55 -26.38
N VAL A 690 20.58 50.85 -26.33
CA VAL A 690 19.19 51.31 -26.50
C VAL A 690 18.66 50.95 -27.88
N LEU A 691 19.44 51.22 -28.93
CA LEU A 691 19.04 50.95 -30.31
C LEU A 691 18.86 49.45 -30.56
N LEU A 692 19.78 48.63 -30.06
CA LEU A 692 19.74 47.18 -30.18
C LEU A 692 18.57 46.57 -29.41
N ALA A 693 18.24 47.09 -28.23
CA ALA A 693 17.08 46.64 -27.45
C ALA A 693 15.75 46.93 -28.18
N LYS A 694 15.63 48.10 -28.83
CA LYS A 694 14.45 48.44 -29.66
C LYS A 694 14.34 47.52 -30.87
N ALA A 695 15.44 47.30 -31.60
CA ALA A 695 15.50 46.40 -32.74
C ALA A 695 15.14 44.96 -32.37
N ARG A 696 15.63 44.47 -31.24
CA ARG A 696 15.32 43.13 -30.76
C ARG A 696 13.85 42.99 -30.36
N LYS A 697 13.30 43.98 -29.67
CA LYS A 697 11.87 44.02 -29.30
C LYS A 697 10.99 43.91 -30.55
N ASP A 698 11.25 44.72 -31.57
CA ASP A 698 10.43 44.77 -32.78
C ASP A 698 10.55 43.48 -33.61
N PHE A 699 11.76 42.92 -33.71
CA PHE A 699 11.98 41.59 -34.30
C PHE A 699 11.17 40.49 -33.59
N ASP A 700 11.27 40.41 -32.26
CA ASP A 700 10.59 39.36 -31.48
C ASP A 700 9.06 39.47 -31.63
N VAL A 701 8.52 40.69 -31.74
CA VAL A 701 7.09 40.93 -31.93
C VAL A 701 6.62 40.41 -33.30
N VAL A 702 7.37 40.65 -34.38
CA VAL A 702 7.01 40.13 -35.73
C VAL A 702 7.09 38.61 -35.79
N VAL A 703 8.14 38.01 -35.22
CA VAL A 703 8.31 36.55 -35.14
C VAL A 703 7.14 35.91 -34.40
N LYS A 704 6.70 36.53 -33.29
CA LYS A 704 5.53 36.08 -32.51
C LYS A 704 4.22 36.23 -33.30
N ALA A 705 4.06 37.32 -34.04
CA ALA A 705 2.87 37.60 -34.84
C ALA A 705 2.77 36.78 -36.13
N LYS A 706 3.84 36.06 -36.53
CA LYS A 706 3.93 35.30 -37.80
C LYS A 706 3.70 36.21 -38.99
N GLY A 707 4.77 36.82 -39.49
CA GLY A 707 4.77 37.96 -40.44
C GLY A 707 3.86 37.87 -41.67
N LEU A 708 3.41 36.69 -42.08
CA LEU A 708 2.48 36.51 -43.21
C LEU A 708 1.10 37.18 -43.01
N HIS A 709 0.70 37.51 -41.78
CA HIS A 709 -0.57 38.21 -41.55
C HIS A 709 -0.54 39.65 -42.11
N ASN A 710 0.64 40.28 -42.22
CA ASN A 710 0.80 41.55 -42.94
C ASN A 710 2.23 41.59 -43.49
N PRO A 711 2.47 40.98 -44.68
CA PRO A 711 3.82 40.78 -45.20
C PRO A 711 4.60 42.08 -45.37
N ASP A 712 3.95 43.13 -45.88
CA ASP A 712 4.58 44.43 -46.13
C ASP A 712 4.98 45.12 -44.82
N LEU A 713 4.08 45.14 -43.83
CA LEU A 713 4.39 45.70 -42.51
C LEU A 713 5.45 44.86 -41.78
N ALA A 714 5.37 43.54 -41.88
CA ALA A 714 6.36 42.65 -41.27
C ALA A 714 7.75 42.87 -41.87
N GLU A 715 7.87 42.96 -43.19
CA GLU A 715 9.12 43.27 -43.88
C GLU A 715 9.65 44.65 -43.49
N ALA A 716 8.79 45.67 -43.43
CA ALA A 716 9.19 47.02 -43.01
C ALA A 716 9.77 47.03 -41.59
N ILE A 717 9.09 46.36 -40.64
CA ILE A 717 9.57 46.26 -39.25
C ILE A 717 10.89 45.48 -39.16
N LEU A 718 11.01 44.37 -39.89
CA LEU A 718 12.23 43.55 -39.90
C LEU A 718 13.40 44.30 -40.56
N THR A 719 13.13 45.07 -41.62
CA THR A 719 14.13 45.91 -42.29
C THR A 719 14.62 47.03 -41.39
N GLU A 720 13.72 47.72 -40.70
CA GLU A 720 14.09 48.78 -39.74
C GLU A 720 14.87 48.17 -38.54
N SER A 721 14.46 46.99 -38.07
CA SER A 721 15.18 46.25 -37.03
C SER A 721 16.60 45.87 -37.47
N ARG A 722 16.77 45.42 -38.72
CA ARG A 722 18.08 45.15 -39.33
C ARG A 722 18.94 46.41 -39.38
N GLN A 723 18.41 47.50 -39.93
CA GLN A 723 19.13 48.77 -40.05
C GLN A 723 19.49 49.37 -38.68
N ALA A 724 18.61 49.23 -37.68
CA ALA A 724 18.90 49.61 -36.30
C ALA A 724 20.01 48.74 -35.69
N ALA A 725 20.02 47.43 -35.94
CA ALA A 725 21.11 46.55 -35.50
C ALA A 725 22.45 46.88 -36.19
N GLU A 726 22.44 47.18 -37.49
CA GLU A 726 23.63 47.60 -38.24
C GLU A 726 24.17 48.96 -37.76
N ARG A 727 23.29 49.93 -37.47
CA ARG A 727 23.68 51.20 -36.83
C ARG A 727 24.26 51.00 -35.45
N ALA A 728 23.67 50.12 -34.63
CA ALA A 728 24.20 49.76 -33.32
C ALA A 728 25.59 49.13 -33.44
N LEU A 729 25.80 48.25 -34.43
CA LEU A 729 27.10 47.66 -34.73
C LEU A 729 28.14 48.71 -35.13
N GLY A 730 27.76 49.70 -35.96
CA GLY A 730 28.63 50.82 -36.34
C GLY A 730 29.07 51.68 -35.15
N LEU A 731 28.16 51.97 -34.21
CA LEU A 731 28.47 52.68 -32.96
C LEU A 731 29.46 51.92 -32.07
N LEU A 732 29.50 50.59 -32.18
CA LEU A 732 30.43 49.73 -31.46
C LEU A 732 31.79 49.56 -32.18
N GLY A 733 31.91 50.00 -33.44
CA GLY A 733 33.10 49.84 -34.29
C GLY A 733 33.95 51.10 -34.47
N GLY A 734 33.49 52.28 -34.03
CA GLY A 734 34.23 53.52 -34.17
C GLY A 734 35.54 53.53 -33.36
N PRO A 735 36.66 54.07 -33.91
CA PRO A 735 37.86 54.30 -33.12
C PRO A 735 37.51 55.26 -31.99
N GLY A 736 37.62 54.78 -30.75
CA GLY A 736 37.32 55.58 -29.57
C GLY A 736 38.19 56.83 -29.55
N SER A 737 37.55 58.00 -29.65
CA SER A 737 38.09 59.19 -29.03
C SER A 737 38.19 58.88 -27.54
N ARG A 738 39.42 58.65 -27.07
CA ARG A 738 39.72 58.67 -25.63
C ARG A 738 39.19 59.99 -25.08
N GLN A 739 38.16 59.92 -24.23
CA GLN A 739 37.98 60.89 -23.16
C GLN A 739 38.39 60.22 -21.86
#